data_AF-A0A2M8HEI4-F1
#
_entry.id   AF-A0A2M8HEI4-F1
#
_cell.length_a   1.000
_cell.length_b   1.000
_cell.length_c   1.000
_cell.angle_alpha   90.00
_cell.angle_beta   90.00
_cell.angle_gamma   90.00
#
_symmetry.space_group_name_H-M   'P 1'
#
loop_
_entity.id
_entity.type
_entity.pdbx_description
1 polymer ?
#
loop_
_entity_poly.entity_id
_entity_poly.type
_entity_poly.pdbx_seq_one_letter_code
_entity_poly.pdbx_strand_id
1 'polypeptide(L)'
;MKISSKLLFSFCFINLLIMLSSALVYHQLGRIEQSQEALLAQALPALQRDEASQKALIATVSALRAYLILGKDPAQAERIKQEWDGAWQLIERQSLTPALSKSLKGFKGEQEKVWALAHTEENLPAHSLMLLEAGPLAEAALDQLQSFANEEVATPQADLPGDRRLLLKQVGDAYNSLANALSALRDFLISGDKEYLGKYQDYYQFHQQRVAELKQQQTNFTEAQKGLWALFEQMSSPFAELVAQVIAKRQAPDWDQANHLMATAIEPALTRLAGQLAAQVTHTRGEVDLMAGKMANAGQTIHSTLLLATSSTILLGTLVALLFSRRLTRDIASLVARAGLVADGRLPVEPLPVLRQDELGGLTGSINRMSGQLRQLVGEIQGAVGQVEGACREVGHTSNHIVGDLASQNQRVDTVAAAIEQMSVSTRDVAGNIADAADAARQTELQARQGGDALARMGATMAQIAAMIAEANQAMGQLRSQSEQVGRVTDVIATIAEQTNLLALNAAIEAARAGEQGRGFAVVADEVRQLASRTSQSTAQINQTIASIQQQTRQTAETVSSGTRLVEQGSGAVASVTETLEAMTQLVQDLSSQLGTIATATEQQSRVAQEVAGTVEEIAGLSRQSSERSQQGEAIVARLAQETGRLTSAISRFELR
;
A
#
# COMPACT_ATOMS: atom_id res chain seq x y z
N MET A 1 8.96 -85.54 -56.84
CA MET A 1 8.19 -84.77 -55.84
C MET A 1 9.11 -83.70 -55.28
N LYS A 2 8.82 -82.42 -55.52
CA LYS A 2 9.50 -81.31 -54.81
C LYS A 2 9.42 -81.60 -53.30
N ILE A 3 10.40 -81.15 -52.51
CA ILE A 3 10.30 -81.16 -51.03
C ILE A 3 8.93 -80.60 -50.59
N SER A 4 8.39 -79.64 -51.37
CA SER A 4 7.05 -79.07 -51.22
C SER A 4 5.87 -80.05 -51.25
N SER A 5 5.88 -81.15 -52.02
CA SER A 5 4.69 -82.01 -52.15
C SER A 5 4.57 -83.06 -51.03
N LYS A 6 5.66 -83.36 -50.32
CA LYS A 6 5.65 -84.19 -49.09
C LYS A 6 5.46 -83.33 -47.84
N LEU A 7 5.91 -82.08 -47.88
CA LEU A 7 5.58 -81.07 -46.88
C LEU A 7 4.09 -80.69 -46.93
N LEU A 8 3.44 -80.61 -48.10
CA LEU A 8 2.04 -80.19 -48.25
C LEU A 8 1.05 -80.96 -47.36
N PHE A 9 1.21 -82.28 -47.23
CA PHE A 9 0.30 -83.14 -46.45
C PHE A 9 0.51 -82.98 -44.93
N SER A 10 1.76 -82.74 -44.49
CA SER A 10 2.08 -82.44 -43.08
C SER A 10 1.75 -80.98 -42.70
N PHE A 11 1.86 -80.05 -43.65
CA PHE A 11 1.47 -78.65 -43.48
C PHE A 11 -0.04 -78.48 -43.44
N CYS A 12 -0.85 -79.30 -44.13
CA CYS A 12 -2.32 -79.22 -44.00
C CYS A 12 -2.81 -79.51 -42.57
N PHE A 13 -2.17 -80.44 -41.85
CA PHE A 13 -2.54 -80.76 -40.46
C PHE A 13 -2.05 -79.70 -39.46
N ILE A 14 -0.84 -79.14 -39.67
CA ILE A 14 -0.32 -78.02 -38.86
C ILE A 14 -1.14 -76.74 -39.11
N ASN A 15 -1.57 -76.47 -40.35
CA ASN A 15 -2.43 -75.33 -40.68
C ASN A 15 -3.81 -75.42 -40.01
N LEU A 16 -4.37 -76.62 -39.83
CA LEU A 16 -5.63 -76.81 -39.09
C LEU A 16 -5.47 -76.42 -37.60
N LEU A 17 -4.34 -76.77 -36.99
CA LEU A 17 -4.02 -76.48 -35.59
C LEU A 17 -3.69 -74.99 -35.38
N ILE A 18 -3.00 -74.38 -36.34
CA ILE A 18 -2.77 -72.93 -36.40
C ILE A 18 -4.10 -72.19 -36.61
N MET A 19 -5.01 -72.67 -37.47
CA MET A 19 -6.33 -72.06 -37.64
C MET A 19 -7.15 -72.08 -36.35
N LEU A 20 -7.12 -73.19 -35.60
CA LEU A 20 -7.85 -73.30 -34.33
C LEU A 20 -7.27 -72.37 -33.24
N SER A 21 -5.94 -72.30 -33.12
CA SER A 21 -5.25 -71.37 -32.22
C SER A 21 -5.48 -69.91 -32.61
N SER A 22 -5.42 -69.60 -33.91
CA SER A 22 -5.67 -68.24 -34.43
C SER A 22 -7.11 -67.82 -34.21
N ALA A 23 -8.10 -68.73 -34.32
CA ALA A 23 -9.49 -68.43 -34.00
C ALA A 23 -9.68 -68.11 -32.50
N LEU A 24 -8.97 -68.80 -31.61
CA LEU A 24 -9.05 -68.59 -30.17
C LEU A 24 -8.33 -67.28 -29.75
N VAL A 25 -7.16 -67.00 -30.35
CA VAL A 25 -6.47 -65.71 -30.19
C VAL A 25 -7.30 -64.56 -30.75
N TYR A 26 -7.95 -64.73 -31.91
CA TYR A 26 -8.83 -63.73 -32.50
C TYR A 26 -10.04 -63.41 -31.60
N HIS A 27 -10.65 -64.44 -30.99
CA HIS A 27 -11.73 -64.23 -30.01
C HIS A 27 -11.25 -63.46 -28.76
N GLN A 28 -10.04 -63.75 -28.26
CA GLN A 28 -9.48 -63.02 -27.12
C GLN A 28 -9.02 -61.60 -27.48
N LEU A 29 -8.53 -61.38 -28.71
CA LEU A 29 -8.24 -60.04 -29.23
C LEU A 29 -9.51 -59.20 -29.29
N GLY A 30 -10.63 -59.76 -29.75
CA GLY A 30 -11.93 -59.08 -29.75
C GLY A 30 -12.42 -58.71 -28.35
N ARG A 31 -12.12 -59.51 -27.32
CA ARG A 31 -12.41 -59.15 -25.91
C ARG A 31 -11.54 -58.02 -25.39
N ILE A 32 -10.27 -57.96 -25.81
CA ILE A 32 -9.36 -56.84 -25.49
C ILE A 32 -9.85 -55.58 -26.20
N GLU A 33 -10.19 -55.67 -27.49
CA GLU A 33 -10.69 -54.55 -28.29
C GLU A 33 -11.99 -53.98 -27.70
N GLN A 34 -12.95 -54.83 -27.33
CA GLN A 34 -14.19 -54.39 -26.67
C GLN A 34 -13.94 -53.76 -25.29
N SER A 35 -12.99 -54.29 -24.51
CA SER A 35 -12.64 -53.73 -23.20
C SER A 35 -11.85 -52.42 -23.33
N GLN A 36 -11.00 -52.31 -24.35
CA GLN A 36 -10.24 -51.11 -24.68
C GLN A 36 -11.18 -50.00 -25.18
N GLU A 37 -12.15 -50.33 -26.02
CA GLU A 37 -13.16 -49.39 -26.51
C GLU A 37 -14.03 -48.89 -25.34
N ALA A 38 -14.51 -49.78 -24.46
CA ALA A 38 -15.25 -49.38 -23.26
C ALA A 38 -14.40 -48.50 -22.32
N LEU A 39 -13.11 -48.82 -22.16
CA LEU A 39 -12.18 -48.05 -21.33
C LEU A 39 -11.93 -46.65 -21.91
N LEU A 40 -11.60 -46.55 -23.21
CA LEU A 40 -11.24 -45.29 -23.87
C LEU A 40 -12.45 -44.42 -24.19
N ALA A 41 -13.58 -45.01 -24.56
CA ALA A 41 -14.77 -44.25 -24.97
C ALA A 41 -15.69 -43.88 -23.79
N GLN A 42 -15.68 -44.64 -22.70
CA GLN A 42 -16.62 -44.45 -21.59
C GLN A 42 -15.91 -44.19 -20.26
N ALA A 43 -15.10 -45.13 -19.76
CA ALA A 43 -14.62 -45.10 -18.37
C ALA A 43 -13.55 -44.02 -18.11
N LEU A 44 -12.53 -43.87 -18.96
CA LEU A 44 -11.50 -42.82 -18.84
C LEU A 44 -12.09 -41.40 -18.97
N PRO A 45 -12.90 -41.10 -20.01
CA PRO A 45 -13.57 -39.81 -20.10
C PRO A 45 -14.54 -39.55 -18.95
N ALA A 46 -15.20 -40.58 -18.39
CA ALA A 46 -16.05 -40.43 -17.21
C ALA A 46 -15.24 -40.05 -15.96
N LEU A 47 -14.11 -40.74 -15.72
CA LEU A 47 -13.22 -40.43 -14.60
C LEU A 47 -12.64 -39.01 -14.68
N GLN A 48 -12.18 -38.60 -15.88
CA GLN A 48 -11.68 -37.24 -16.11
C GLN A 48 -12.76 -36.18 -15.86
N ARG A 49 -14.02 -36.47 -16.24
CA ARG A 49 -15.17 -35.59 -15.98
C ARG A 49 -15.43 -35.48 -14.48
N ASP A 50 -15.53 -36.60 -13.78
CA ASP A 50 -15.79 -36.63 -12.33
C ASP A 50 -14.71 -35.85 -11.54
N GLU A 51 -13.42 -36.04 -11.87
CA GLU A 51 -12.31 -35.28 -11.27
C GLU A 51 -12.37 -33.78 -11.60
N ALA A 52 -12.72 -33.42 -12.84
CA ALA A 52 -12.89 -32.02 -13.25
C ALA A 52 -14.06 -31.36 -12.50
N SER A 53 -15.15 -32.10 -12.25
CA SER A 53 -16.31 -31.63 -11.51
C SER A 53 -15.99 -31.35 -10.05
N GLN A 54 -15.16 -32.19 -9.43
CA GLN A 54 -14.70 -31.99 -8.06
C GLN A 54 -13.83 -30.72 -7.93
N LYS A 55 -12.90 -30.52 -8.87
CA LYS A 55 -12.07 -29.29 -8.92
C LYS A 55 -12.92 -28.06 -9.19
N ALA A 56 -13.87 -28.15 -10.12
CA ALA A 56 -14.78 -27.06 -10.44
C ALA A 56 -15.67 -26.67 -9.25
N LEU A 57 -16.15 -27.64 -8.46
CA LEU A 57 -16.95 -27.38 -7.26
C LEU A 57 -16.17 -26.58 -6.21
N ILE A 58 -14.89 -26.89 -6.00
CA ILE A 58 -14.02 -26.11 -5.12
C ILE A 58 -13.80 -24.71 -5.72
N ALA A 59 -13.58 -24.62 -7.03
CA ALA A 59 -13.40 -23.35 -7.72
C ALA A 59 -14.61 -22.40 -7.60
N THR A 60 -15.85 -22.90 -7.56
CA THR A 60 -17.03 -22.01 -7.35
C THR A 60 -17.01 -21.35 -5.97
N VAL A 61 -16.59 -22.07 -4.93
CA VAL A 61 -16.46 -21.51 -3.57
C VAL A 61 -15.25 -20.58 -3.46
N SER A 62 -14.13 -20.93 -4.09
CA SER A 62 -12.96 -20.05 -4.17
C SER A 62 -13.27 -18.73 -4.88
N ALA A 63 -14.01 -18.77 -5.99
CA ALA A 63 -14.47 -17.57 -6.70
C ALA A 63 -15.42 -16.75 -5.82
N LEU A 64 -16.33 -17.39 -5.08
CA LEU A 64 -17.22 -16.69 -4.16
C LEU A 64 -16.45 -16.00 -3.00
N ARG A 65 -15.42 -16.67 -2.45
CA ARG A 65 -14.51 -16.05 -1.46
C ARG A 65 -13.72 -14.88 -2.06
N ALA A 66 -13.22 -15.04 -3.28
CA ALA A 66 -12.53 -13.96 -3.99
C ALA A 66 -13.48 -12.77 -4.22
N TYR A 67 -14.73 -13.04 -4.57
CA TYR A 67 -15.75 -12.01 -4.72
C TYR A 67 -15.94 -11.25 -3.41
N LEU A 68 -16.10 -11.92 -2.26
CA LEU A 68 -16.24 -11.24 -0.95
C LEU A 68 -15.11 -10.27 -0.60
N ILE A 69 -13.90 -10.49 -1.14
CA ILE A 69 -12.72 -9.66 -0.87
C ILE A 69 -12.56 -8.55 -1.92
N LEU A 70 -12.74 -8.89 -3.20
CA LEU A 70 -12.36 -8.04 -4.35
C LEU A 70 -13.55 -7.51 -5.15
N GLY A 71 -14.77 -7.95 -4.85
CA GLY A 71 -15.97 -7.68 -5.65
C GLY A 71 -16.48 -6.25 -5.58
N LYS A 72 -15.88 -5.39 -4.74
CA LYS A 72 -16.11 -3.94 -4.75
C LYS A 72 -15.58 -3.26 -6.01
N ASP A 73 -14.53 -3.80 -6.62
CA ASP A 73 -14.02 -3.35 -7.92
C ASP A 73 -14.84 -4.00 -9.05
N PRO A 74 -15.56 -3.23 -9.89
CA PRO A 74 -16.37 -3.77 -10.98
C PRO A 74 -15.61 -4.65 -11.96
N ALA A 75 -14.33 -4.35 -12.25
CA ALA A 75 -13.54 -5.13 -13.19
C ALA A 75 -13.15 -6.49 -12.61
N GLN A 76 -12.80 -6.53 -11.33
CA GLN A 76 -12.52 -7.78 -10.60
C GLN A 76 -13.80 -8.58 -10.38
N ALA A 77 -14.91 -7.93 -10.03
CA ALA A 77 -16.21 -8.56 -9.89
C ALA A 77 -16.64 -9.30 -11.16
N GLU A 78 -16.51 -8.64 -12.32
CA GLU A 78 -16.85 -9.24 -13.62
C GLU A 78 -15.93 -10.43 -13.95
N ARG A 79 -14.62 -10.29 -13.74
CA ARG A 79 -13.68 -11.39 -13.95
C ARG A 79 -13.99 -12.59 -13.05
N ILE A 80 -14.19 -12.35 -11.76
CA ILE A 80 -14.50 -13.42 -10.78
C ILE A 80 -15.86 -14.05 -11.11
N LYS A 81 -16.82 -13.27 -11.61
CA LYS A 81 -18.11 -13.79 -12.09
C LYS A 81 -17.92 -14.73 -13.27
N GLN A 82 -17.08 -14.38 -14.24
CA GLN A 82 -16.75 -15.26 -15.37
C GLN A 82 -16.06 -16.54 -14.92
N GLU A 83 -15.15 -16.48 -13.93
CA GLU A 83 -14.52 -17.66 -13.34
C GLU A 83 -15.53 -18.56 -12.62
N TRP A 84 -16.46 -17.96 -11.85
CA TRP A 84 -17.54 -18.67 -11.17
C TRP A 84 -18.52 -19.32 -12.16
N ASP A 85 -18.94 -18.60 -13.19
CA ASP A 85 -19.82 -19.10 -14.25
C ASP A 85 -19.12 -20.21 -15.05
N GLY A 86 -17.83 -20.06 -15.36
CA GLY A 86 -17.02 -21.07 -16.01
C GLY A 86 -16.91 -22.36 -15.19
N ALA A 87 -16.70 -22.24 -13.88
CA ALA A 87 -16.70 -23.38 -12.96
C ALA A 87 -18.07 -24.08 -12.90
N TRP A 88 -19.17 -23.33 -12.86
CA TRP A 88 -20.52 -23.91 -12.92
C TRP A 88 -20.82 -24.58 -14.26
N GLN A 89 -20.40 -23.98 -15.39
CA GLN A 89 -20.56 -24.61 -16.70
C GLN A 89 -19.83 -25.96 -16.79
N LEU A 90 -18.64 -26.07 -16.17
CA LEU A 90 -17.90 -27.34 -16.12
C LEU A 90 -18.62 -28.42 -15.33
N ILE A 91 -19.41 -28.06 -14.32
CA ILE A 91 -20.23 -28.98 -13.52
C ILE A 91 -21.53 -29.32 -14.27
N GLU A 92 -22.20 -28.32 -14.84
CA GLU A 92 -23.51 -28.46 -15.50
C GLU A 92 -23.45 -29.23 -16.82
N ARG A 93 -22.30 -29.21 -17.52
CA ARG A 93 -22.07 -30.01 -18.73
C ARG A 93 -21.95 -31.52 -18.45
N GLN A 94 -21.95 -31.94 -17.19
CA GLN A 94 -21.73 -33.33 -16.81
C GLN A 94 -23.03 -34.12 -16.61
N SER A 95 -22.95 -35.41 -16.89
CA SER A 95 -24.04 -36.37 -16.70
C SER A 95 -24.08 -36.84 -15.24
N LEU A 96 -24.62 -36.02 -14.34
CA LEU A 96 -24.69 -36.31 -12.91
C LEU A 96 -25.95 -37.08 -12.54
N THR A 97 -25.93 -37.79 -11.40
CA THR A 97 -27.15 -38.43 -10.87
C THR A 97 -28.22 -37.38 -10.54
N PRO A 98 -29.52 -37.70 -10.68
CA PRO A 98 -30.60 -36.74 -10.40
C PRO A 98 -30.54 -36.17 -8.97
N ALA A 99 -30.14 -36.98 -7.99
CA ALA A 99 -29.98 -36.57 -6.59
C ALA A 99 -28.83 -35.55 -6.41
N LEU A 100 -27.70 -35.79 -7.07
CA LEU A 100 -26.54 -34.89 -7.01
C LEU A 100 -26.82 -33.58 -7.75
N SER A 101 -27.47 -33.64 -8.92
CA SER A 101 -27.89 -32.47 -9.69
C SER A 101 -28.82 -31.55 -8.87
N LYS A 102 -29.81 -32.13 -8.17
CA LYS A 102 -30.70 -31.37 -7.28
C LYS A 102 -29.94 -30.69 -6.13
N SER A 103 -28.98 -31.39 -5.53
CA SER A 103 -28.18 -30.87 -4.41
C SER A 103 -27.26 -29.73 -4.87
N LEU A 104 -26.63 -29.86 -6.04
CA LEU A 104 -25.81 -28.82 -6.65
C LEU A 104 -26.62 -27.57 -7.03
N LYS A 105 -27.85 -27.75 -7.54
CA LYS A 105 -28.74 -26.61 -7.83
C LYS A 105 -29.10 -25.83 -6.56
N GLY A 106 -29.41 -26.55 -5.46
CA GLY A 106 -29.65 -25.92 -4.17
C GLY A 106 -28.42 -25.16 -3.67
N PHE A 107 -27.24 -25.77 -3.80
CA PHE A 107 -25.97 -25.14 -3.43
C PHE A 107 -25.67 -23.88 -4.24
N LYS A 108 -25.88 -23.89 -5.56
CA LYS A 108 -25.77 -22.70 -6.42
C LYS A 108 -26.67 -21.58 -5.95
N GLY A 109 -27.92 -21.90 -5.58
CA GLY A 109 -28.86 -20.90 -5.05
C GLY A 109 -28.40 -20.25 -3.75
N GLU A 110 -27.77 -21.01 -2.83
CA GLU A 110 -27.17 -20.42 -1.63
C GLU A 110 -25.96 -19.54 -1.96
N GLN A 111 -25.12 -19.94 -2.94
CA GLN A 111 -24.02 -19.09 -3.41
C GLN A 111 -24.52 -17.79 -4.04
N GLU A 112 -25.61 -17.83 -4.80
CA GLU A 112 -26.24 -16.64 -5.40
C GLU A 112 -26.77 -15.68 -4.35
N LYS A 113 -27.30 -16.18 -3.22
CA LYS A 113 -27.67 -15.31 -2.07
C LYS A 113 -26.48 -14.59 -1.49
N VAL A 114 -25.37 -15.30 -1.26
CA VAL A 114 -24.10 -14.68 -0.79
C VAL A 114 -23.64 -13.62 -1.79
N TRP A 115 -23.73 -13.91 -3.09
CA TRP A 115 -23.38 -12.97 -4.15
C TRP A 115 -24.25 -11.71 -4.14
N ALA A 116 -25.56 -11.87 -4.00
CA ALA A 116 -26.50 -10.75 -3.97
C ALA A 116 -26.35 -9.88 -2.71
N LEU A 117 -25.94 -10.49 -1.60
CA LEU A 117 -25.77 -9.81 -0.33
C LEU A 117 -24.42 -9.11 -0.23
N ALA A 118 -23.36 -9.72 -0.74
CA ALA A 118 -22.01 -9.20 -0.68
C ALA A 118 -21.90 -7.80 -1.29
N HIS A 119 -21.17 -6.92 -0.61
CA HIS A 119 -20.98 -5.50 -0.98
C HIS A 119 -22.25 -4.64 -1.00
N THR A 120 -23.38 -5.12 -0.48
CA THR A 120 -24.55 -4.27 -0.22
C THR A 120 -24.50 -3.68 1.20
N GLU A 121 -25.31 -2.65 1.44
CA GLU A 121 -25.51 -2.07 2.77
C GLU A 121 -26.15 -3.07 3.74
N GLU A 122 -26.94 -4.03 3.24
CA GLU A 122 -27.56 -5.06 4.07
C GLU A 122 -26.52 -6.03 4.66
N ASN A 123 -25.37 -6.21 4.00
CA ASN A 123 -24.33 -7.14 4.45
C ASN A 123 -23.73 -6.79 5.82
N LEU A 124 -23.65 -5.49 6.13
CA LEU A 124 -23.06 -4.97 7.36
C LEU A 124 -24.07 -4.10 8.13
N PRO A 125 -25.10 -4.71 8.76
CA PRO A 125 -26.23 -3.98 9.33
C PRO A 125 -25.83 -2.92 10.36
N ALA A 126 -24.77 -3.16 11.14
CA ALA A 126 -24.26 -2.19 12.11
C ALA A 126 -23.66 -0.94 11.44
N HIS A 127 -22.94 -1.12 10.32
CA HIS A 127 -22.34 -0.01 9.58
C HIS A 127 -23.42 0.82 8.90
N SER A 128 -24.43 0.17 8.33
CA SER A 128 -25.53 0.86 7.64
C SER A 128 -26.41 1.63 8.62
N LEU A 129 -26.72 1.06 9.79
CA LEU A 129 -27.44 1.78 10.85
C LEU A 129 -26.63 2.98 11.37
N MET A 130 -25.31 2.84 11.49
CA MET A 130 -24.44 3.95 11.88
C MET A 130 -24.40 5.04 10.80
N LEU A 131 -24.27 4.67 9.52
CA LEU A 131 -24.12 5.60 8.42
C LEU A 131 -25.42 6.36 8.11
N LEU A 132 -26.55 5.65 8.12
CA LEU A 132 -27.83 6.19 7.65
C LEU A 132 -28.65 6.87 8.75
N GLU A 133 -28.49 6.45 10.00
CA GLU A 133 -29.33 6.93 11.11
C GLU A 133 -28.51 7.57 12.24
N ALA A 134 -27.60 6.82 12.88
CA ALA A 134 -26.93 7.29 14.09
C ALA A 134 -25.90 8.40 13.83
N GLY A 135 -25.16 8.31 12.73
CA GLY A 135 -24.11 9.25 12.31
C GLY A 135 -24.65 10.66 12.03
N PRO A 136 -25.66 10.82 11.15
CA PRO A 136 -26.27 12.12 10.89
C PRO A 136 -26.82 12.79 12.17
N LEU A 137 -27.39 11.99 13.08
CA LEU A 137 -27.89 12.48 14.36
C LEU A 137 -26.74 12.96 15.28
N ALA A 138 -25.60 12.28 15.26
CA ALA A 138 -24.42 12.66 16.03
C ALA A 138 -23.73 13.92 15.47
N GLU A 139 -23.65 14.04 14.14
CA GLU A 139 -23.15 15.24 13.46
C GLU A 139 -24.02 16.45 13.80
N ALA A 140 -25.35 16.30 13.71
CA ALA A 140 -26.27 17.35 14.11
C ALA A 140 -26.11 17.75 15.60
N ALA A 141 -25.89 16.78 16.49
CA ALA A 141 -25.63 17.04 17.91
C ALA A 141 -24.31 17.80 18.16
N LEU A 142 -23.23 17.43 17.46
CA LEU A 142 -21.96 18.14 17.49
C LEU A 142 -22.11 19.57 16.96
N ASP A 143 -22.86 19.77 15.88
CA ASP A 143 -23.15 21.09 15.31
C ASP A 143 -23.90 21.99 16.29
N GLN A 144 -24.84 21.45 17.09
CA GLN A 144 -25.52 22.23 18.13
C GLN A 144 -24.55 22.66 19.23
N LEU A 145 -23.65 21.78 19.67
CA LEU A 145 -22.63 22.12 20.68
C LEU A 145 -21.63 23.15 20.16
N GLN A 146 -21.20 23.03 18.90
CA GLN A 146 -20.33 24.00 18.24
C GLN A 146 -21.03 25.36 18.07
N SER A 147 -22.29 25.35 17.63
CA SER A 147 -23.09 26.57 17.50
C SER A 147 -23.33 27.24 18.84
N PHE A 148 -23.52 26.45 19.90
CA PHE A 148 -23.63 26.95 21.27
C PHE A 148 -22.35 27.70 21.69
N ALA A 149 -21.18 27.11 21.42
CA ALA A 149 -19.89 27.73 21.70
C ALA A 149 -19.63 28.97 20.84
N ASN A 150 -20.07 28.98 19.58
CA ASN A 150 -19.94 30.15 18.71
C ASN A 150 -20.83 31.32 19.18
N GLU A 151 -22.06 31.04 19.59
CA GLU A 151 -22.99 32.03 20.14
C GLU A 151 -22.42 32.69 21.40
N GLU A 152 -21.73 31.92 22.23
CA GLU A 152 -21.01 32.43 23.40
C GLU A 152 -19.96 33.49 23.04
N VAL A 153 -19.15 33.22 22.01
CA VAL A 153 -18.06 34.11 21.58
C VAL A 153 -18.62 35.35 20.88
N ALA A 154 -19.76 35.21 20.18
CA ALA A 154 -20.39 36.29 19.45
C ALA A 154 -21.19 37.27 20.34
N THR A 155 -21.64 36.82 21.52
CA THR A 155 -22.47 37.63 22.42
C THR A 155 -21.62 38.60 23.25
N PRO A 156 -21.96 39.90 23.31
CA PRO A 156 -21.25 40.87 24.16
C PRO A 156 -21.28 40.48 25.65
N GLN A 157 -20.16 40.68 26.34
CA GLN A 157 -20.00 40.24 27.74
C GLN A 157 -20.99 40.86 28.73
N ALA A 158 -21.58 42.02 28.41
CA ALA A 158 -22.62 42.65 29.21
C ALA A 158 -23.95 41.87 29.23
N ASP A 159 -24.20 41.03 28.23
CA ASP A 159 -25.44 40.28 28.04
C ASP A 159 -25.32 38.81 28.50
N LEU A 160 -24.15 38.42 29.04
CA LEU A 160 -23.84 37.04 29.44
C LEU A 160 -23.95 36.84 30.97
N PRO A 161 -24.82 35.93 31.46
CA PRO A 161 -25.00 35.68 32.89
C PRO A 161 -24.04 34.60 33.44
N GLY A 162 -23.63 34.72 34.71
CA GLY A 162 -22.90 33.65 35.43
C GLY A 162 -21.43 33.44 35.01
N ASP A 163 -20.86 32.31 35.40
CA ASP A 163 -19.46 31.95 35.09
C ASP A 163 -19.32 31.36 33.68
N ARG A 164 -18.89 32.21 32.74
CA ARG A 164 -18.77 31.88 31.31
C ARG A 164 -17.59 30.97 30.98
N ARG A 165 -16.51 31.05 31.78
CA ARG A 165 -15.28 30.30 31.52
C ARG A 165 -15.48 28.82 31.79
N LEU A 166 -16.18 28.50 32.88
CA LEU A 166 -16.55 27.13 33.20
C LEU A 166 -17.52 26.55 32.17
N LEU A 167 -18.52 27.34 31.77
CA LEU A 167 -19.50 26.95 30.75
C LEU A 167 -18.84 26.59 29.42
N LEU A 168 -18.00 27.47 28.87
CA LEU A 168 -17.26 27.23 27.62
C LEU A 168 -16.40 25.98 27.69
N LYS A 169 -15.70 25.78 28.81
CA LYS A 169 -14.90 24.59 29.02
C LYS A 169 -15.76 23.33 28.97
N GLN A 170 -16.90 23.33 29.67
CA GLN A 170 -17.78 22.16 29.71
C GLN A 170 -18.45 21.86 28.37
N VAL A 171 -18.82 22.90 27.59
CA VAL A 171 -19.31 22.73 26.21
C VAL A 171 -18.23 22.14 25.31
N GLY A 172 -17.00 22.67 25.38
CA GLY A 172 -15.85 22.13 24.65
C GLY A 172 -15.52 20.68 25.05
N ASP A 173 -15.54 20.37 26.34
CA ASP A 173 -15.34 19.01 26.85
C ASP A 173 -16.47 18.06 26.37
N ALA A 174 -17.72 18.52 26.36
CA ALA A 174 -18.86 17.75 25.84
C ALA A 174 -18.72 17.48 24.33
N TYR A 175 -18.31 18.48 23.54
CA TYR A 175 -18.06 18.32 22.11
C TYR A 175 -16.93 17.32 21.85
N ASN A 176 -15.76 17.53 22.47
CA ASN A 176 -14.58 16.70 22.26
C ASN A 176 -14.81 15.25 22.69
N SER A 177 -15.49 15.04 23.81
CA SER A 177 -15.80 13.69 24.31
C SER A 177 -16.78 12.93 23.42
N LEU A 178 -17.78 13.61 22.85
CA LEU A 178 -18.68 12.99 21.87
C LEU A 178 -17.94 12.66 20.56
N ALA A 179 -17.11 13.58 20.07
CA ALA A 179 -16.29 13.35 18.87
C ALA A 179 -15.31 12.17 19.06
N ASN A 180 -14.66 12.07 20.22
CA ASN A 180 -13.78 10.96 20.56
C ASN A 180 -14.54 9.64 20.72
N ALA A 181 -15.73 9.67 21.33
CA ALA A 181 -16.60 8.50 21.40
C ALA A 181 -16.97 8.01 19.99
N LEU A 182 -17.39 8.91 19.08
CA LEU A 182 -17.71 8.56 17.70
C LEU A 182 -16.51 7.97 16.94
N SER A 183 -15.31 8.53 17.15
CA SER A 183 -14.10 7.96 16.55
C SER A 183 -13.81 6.55 17.06
N ALA A 184 -13.88 6.33 18.38
CA ALA A 184 -13.70 5.01 18.97
C ALA A 184 -14.78 4.01 18.51
N LEU A 185 -16.03 4.46 18.36
CA LEU A 185 -17.11 3.62 17.83
C LEU A 185 -16.87 3.22 16.38
N ARG A 186 -16.37 4.14 15.54
CA ARG A 186 -15.96 3.85 14.16
C ARG A 186 -14.82 2.84 14.11
N ASP A 187 -13.81 2.99 14.98
CA ASP A 187 -12.69 2.04 15.06
C ASP A 187 -13.18 0.66 15.50
N PHE A 188 -14.14 0.60 16.44
CA PHE A 188 -14.80 -0.65 16.83
C PHE A 188 -15.60 -1.27 15.67
N LEU A 189 -16.32 -0.47 14.87
CA LEU A 189 -17.06 -0.99 13.72
C LEU A 189 -16.12 -1.60 12.68
N ILE A 190 -15.02 -0.92 12.36
CA ILE A 190 -14.02 -1.40 11.39
C ILE A 190 -13.31 -2.65 11.91
N SER A 191 -12.77 -2.61 13.12
CA SER A 191 -11.90 -3.67 13.65
C SER A 191 -12.65 -4.83 14.32
N GLY A 192 -13.79 -4.56 14.94
CA GLY A 192 -14.47 -5.47 15.87
C GLY A 192 -13.75 -5.64 17.22
N ASP A 193 -12.68 -4.89 17.49
CA ASP A 193 -11.88 -5.03 18.69
C ASP A 193 -12.56 -4.37 19.91
N LYS A 194 -12.68 -5.14 20.99
CA LYS A 194 -13.32 -4.73 22.23
C LYS A 194 -12.60 -3.57 22.93
N GLU A 195 -11.31 -3.34 22.66
CA GLU A 195 -10.59 -2.19 23.22
C GLU A 195 -11.25 -0.87 22.80
N TYR A 196 -11.60 -0.73 21.52
CA TYR A 196 -12.25 0.48 21.01
C TYR A 196 -13.68 0.64 21.53
N LEU A 197 -14.37 -0.47 21.79
CA LEU A 197 -15.66 -0.44 22.48
C LEU A 197 -15.51 0.08 23.92
N GLY A 198 -14.46 -0.32 24.63
CA GLY A 198 -14.12 0.22 25.95
C GLY A 198 -13.85 1.72 25.90
N LYS A 199 -13.02 2.18 24.95
CA LYS A 199 -12.76 3.62 24.73
C LYS A 199 -14.03 4.40 24.41
N TYR A 200 -14.92 3.86 23.57
CA TYR A 200 -16.22 4.46 23.30
C TYR A 200 -17.02 4.64 24.59
N GLN A 201 -17.11 3.60 25.42
CA GLN A 201 -17.85 3.64 26.69
C GLN A 201 -17.28 4.71 27.64
N ASP A 202 -15.96 4.78 27.78
CA ASP A 202 -15.28 5.76 28.64
C ASP A 202 -15.52 7.21 28.17
N TYR A 203 -15.31 7.47 26.87
CA TYR A 203 -15.53 8.80 26.30
C TYR A 203 -17.00 9.20 26.36
N TYR A 204 -17.91 8.27 26.09
CA TYR A 204 -19.34 8.55 26.11
C TYR A 204 -19.87 8.75 27.53
N GLN A 205 -19.35 8.02 28.52
CA GLN A 205 -19.65 8.25 29.93
C GLN A 205 -19.15 9.63 30.39
N PHE A 206 -17.93 10.01 30.01
CA PHE A 206 -17.42 11.36 30.29
C PHE A 206 -18.25 12.45 29.60
N HIS A 207 -18.66 12.22 28.36
CA HIS A 207 -19.59 13.08 27.63
C HIS A 207 -20.92 13.26 28.38
N GLN A 208 -21.56 12.17 28.80
CA GLN A 208 -22.80 12.20 29.57
C GLN A 208 -22.65 12.97 30.88
N GLN A 209 -21.50 12.84 31.55
CA GLN A 209 -21.21 13.62 32.75
C GLN A 209 -21.14 15.13 32.44
N ARG A 210 -20.44 15.54 31.37
CA ARG A 210 -20.37 16.95 30.97
C ARG A 210 -21.76 17.48 30.59
N VAL A 211 -22.55 16.69 29.87
CA VAL A 211 -23.93 17.04 29.51
C VAL A 211 -24.82 17.23 30.73
N ALA A 212 -24.70 16.36 31.74
CA ALA A 212 -25.45 16.49 33.00
C ALA A 212 -25.06 17.76 33.78
N GLU A 213 -23.78 18.14 33.79
CA GLU A 213 -23.31 19.38 34.41
C GLU A 213 -23.79 20.62 33.66
N LEU A 214 -23.77 20.61 32.32
CA LEU A 214 -24.32 21.68 31.49
C LEU A 214 -25.82 21.86 31.73
N LYS A 215 -26.57 20.77 31.87
CA LYS A 215 -28.00 20.81 32.19
C LYS A 215 -28.30 21.53 33.50
N GLN A 216 -27.44 21.37 34.52
CA GLN A 216 -27.59 22.07 35.80
C GLN A 216 -27.33 23.58 35.69
N GLN A 217 -26.67 24.02 34.62
CA GLN A 217 -26.32 25.42 34.36
C GLN A 217 -27.24 26.11 33.35
N GLN A 218 -28.39 25.51 32.99
CA GLN A 218 -29.34 26.10 32.04
C GLN A 218 -29.78 27.53 32.39
N THR A 219 -29.77 27.93 33.66
CA THR A 219 -30.06 29.30 34.09
C THR A 219 -29.05 30.32 33.58
N ASN A 220 -27.83 29.87 33.25
CA ASN A 220 -26.79 30.70 32.68
C ASN A 220 -26.88 30.77 31.15
N PHE A 221 -27.78 30.04 30.48
CA PHE A 221 -27.82 30.06 29.02
C PHE A 221 -28.54 31.32 28.52
N THR A 222 -28.05 31.91 27.43
CA THR A 222 -28.83 32.90 26.67
C THR A 222 -30.06 32.23 26.05
N GLU A 223 -31.05 33.00 25.60
CA GLU A 223 -32.24 32.41 24.93
C GLU A 223 -31.87 31.64 23.65
N ALA A 224 -30.89 32.12 22.89
CA ALA A 224 -30.37 31.38 21.72
C ALA A 224 -29.70 30.05 22.13
N GLN A 225 -28.88 30.08 23.19
CA GLN A 225 -28.23 28.89 23.75
C GLN A 225 -29.22 27.86 24.29
N LYS A 226 -30.33 28.30 24.91
CA LYS A 226 -31.42 27.41 25.35
C LYS A 226 -32.06 26.68 24.18
N GLY A 227 -32.26 27.37 23.05
CA GLY A 227 -32.78 26.77 21.82
C GLY A 227 -31.85 25.69 21.26
N LEU A 228 -30.55 26.00 21.12
CA LEU A 228 -29.53 25.06 20.66
C LEU A 228 -29.39 23.84 21.59
N TRP A 229 -29.41 24.09 22.90
CA TRP A 229 -29.35 23.04 23.91
C TRP A 229 -30.58 22.12 23.88
N ALA A 230 -31.78 22.66 23.69
CA ALA A 230 -33.00 21.86 23.58
C ALA A 230 -32.97 20.93 22.37
N LEU A 231 -32.47 21.41 21.22
CA LEU A 231 -32.26 20.58 20.03
C LEU A 231 -31.22 19.48 20.28
N PHE A 232 -30.10 19.82 20.92
CA PHE A 232 -29.10 18.84 21.34
C PHE A 232 -29.68 17.74 22.26
N GLU A 233 -30.45 18.13 23.29
CA GLU A 233 -31.08 17.17 24.20
C GLU A 233 -32.05 16.24 23.47
N GLN A 234 -32.84 16.75 22.52
CA GLN A 234 -33.77 15.94 21.73
C GLN A 234 -33.06 14.85 20.92
N MET A 235 -31.82 15.09 20.48
CA MET A 235 -31.02 14.14 19.71
C MET A 235 -30.26 13.13 20.58
N SER A 236 -29.99 13.47 21.85
CA SER A 236 -29.15 12.65 22.73
C SER A 236 -29.69 11.25 23.02
N SER A 237 -31.00 11.13 23.28
CA SER A 237 -31.62 9.84 23.63
C SER A 237 -31.79 8.91 22.42
N PRO A 238 -32.30 9.36 21.26
CA PRO A 238 -32.36 8.51 20.07
C PRO A 238 -30.96 8.08 19.60
N PHE A 239 -29.96 8.95 19.75
CA PHE A 239 -28.57 8.60 19.43
C PHE A 239 -28.05 7.46 20.31
N ALA A 240 -28.27 7.54 21.63
CA ALA A 240 -27.86 6.48 22.55
C ALA A 240 -28.51 5.12 22.23
N GLU A 241 -29.81 5.13 21.89
CA GLU A 241 -30.54 3.92 21.52
C GLU A 241 -30.03 3.31 20.20
N LEU A 242 -29.83 4.14 19.18
CA LEU A 242 -29.28 3.70 17.89
C LEU A 242 -27.87 3.13 18.06
N VAL A 243 -27.00 3.78 18.83
CA VAL A 243 -25.64 3.26 19.06
C VAL A 243 -25.65 1.94 19.83
N ALA A 244 -26.56 1.75 20.80
CA ALA A 244 -26.72 0.46 21.46
C ALA A 244 -27.10 -0.65 20.45
N GLN A 245 -27.98 -0.35 19.49
CA GLN A 245 -28.33 -1.28 18.42
C GLN A 245 -27.16 -1.53 17.46
N VAL A 246 -26.39 -0.50 17.10
CA VAL A 246 -25.18 -0.60 16.28
C VAL A 246 -24.18 -1.55 16.95
N ILE A 247 -23.90 -1.38 18.25
CA ILE A 247 -22.99 -2.24 19.01
C ILE A 247 -23.52 -3.68 19.05
N ALA A 248 -24.80 -3.86 19.37
CA ALA A 248 -25.41 -5.19 19.44
C ALA A 248 -25.33 -5.93 18.10
N LYS A 249 -25.63 -5.24 16.99
CA LYS A 249 -25.51 -5.80 15.63
C LYS A 249 -24.06 -6.13 15.27
N ARG A 250 -23.10 -5.31 15.68
CA ARG A 250 -21.67 -5.57 15.42
C ARG A 250 -21.14 -6.77 16.19
N GLN A 251 -21.68 -7.03 17.38
CA GLN A 251 -21.29 -8.17 18.23
C GLN A 251 -22.03 -9.47 17.88
N ALA A 252 -23.07 -9.41 17.05
CA ALA A 252 -23.84 -10.58 16.67
C ALA A 252 -23.01 -11.57 15.82
N PRO A 253 -23.25 -12.88 15.90
CA PRO A 253 -22.52 -13.88 15.09
C PRO A 253 -22.68 -13.71 13.58
N ASP A 254 -23.71 -12.99 13.15
CA ASP A 254 -24.08 -12.66 11.78
C ASP A 254 -23.79 -11.19 11.43
N TRP A 255 -22.87 -10.54 12.16
CA TRP A 255 -22.49 -9.14 11.92
C TRP A 255 -22.05 -8.86 10.47
N ASP A 256 -21.45 -9.86 9.82
CA ASP A 256 -21.19 -9.93 8.38
C ASP A 256 -22.02 -11.08 7.82
N GLN A 257 -23.13 -10.72 7.18
CA GLN A 257 -24.16 -11.70 6.82
C GLN A 257 -23.69 -12.64 5.71
N ALA A 258 -22.93 -12.15 4.74
CA ALA A 258 -22.38 -12.95 3.66
C ALA A 258 -21.32 -13.94 4.17
N ASN A 259 -20.42 -13.51 5.06
CA ASN A 259 -19.46 -14.41 5.70
C ASN A 259 -20.15 -15.42 6.64
N HIS A 260 -21.23 -15.01 7.31
CA HIS A 260 -22.04 -15.92 8.13
C HIS A 260 -22.68 -17.03 7.28
N LEU A 261 -23.25 -16.68 6.12
CA LEU A 261 -23.80 -17.65 5.17
C LEU A 261 -22.71 -18.56 4.58
N MET A 262 -21.51 -18.03 4.32
CA MET A 262 -20.36 -18.85 3.91
C MET A 262 -20.06 -19.93 4.94
N ALA A 263 -20.02 -19.57 6.23
CA ALA A 263 -19.70 -20.52 7.30
C ALA A 263 -20.84 -21.51 7.61
N THR A 264 -22.10 -21.08 7.55
CA THR A 264 -23.25 -21.87 8.03
C THR A 264 -23.97 -22.66 6.93
N ALA A 265 -23.97 -22.16 5.69
CA ALA A 265 -24.65 -22.78 4.57
C ALA A 265 -23.67 -23.33 3.53
N ILE A 266 -22.68 -22.52 3.10
CA ILE A 266 -21.79 -22.88 1.99
C ILE A 266 -20.77 -23.95 2.39
N GLU A 267 -20.01 -23.76 3.47
CA GLU A 267 -18.96 -24.71 3.87
C GLU A 267 -19.47 -26.13 4.20
N PRO A 268 -20.56 -26.28 4.99
CA PRO A 268 -21.11 -27.61 5.26
C PRO A 268 -21.66 -28.28 3.99
N ALA A 269 -22.25 -27.50 3.07
CA ALA A 269 -22.75 -28.01 1.80
C ALA A 269 -21.62 -28.40 0.84
N LEU A 270 -20.55 -27.59 0.75
CA LEU A 270 -19.35 -27.90 0.00
C LEU A 270 -18.74 -29.21 0.48
N THR A 271 -18.56 -29.37 1.80
CA THR A 271 -17.98 -30.58 2.40
C THR A 271 -18.80 -31.82 2.04
N ARG A 272 -20.13 -31.73 2.14
CA ARG A 272 -21.04 -32.83 1.80
C ARG A 272 -20.98 -33.18 0.31
N LEU A 273 -21.05 -32.17 -0.57
CA LEU A 273 -21.02 -32.34 -2.02
C LEU A 273 -19.66 -32.85 -2.50
N ALA A 274 -18.56 -32.32 -1.97
CA ALA A 274 -17.21 -32.79 -2.27
C ALA A 274 -17.05 -34.27 -1.85
N GLY A 275 -17.61 -34.67 -0.72
CA GLY A 275 -17.66 -36.08 -0.30
C GLY A 275 -18.45 -36.98 -1.26
N GLN A 276 -19.61 -36.51 -1.74
CA GLN A 276 -20.41 -37.23 -2.74
C GLN A 276 -19.68 -37.37 -4.08
N LEU A 277 -19.04 -36.31 -4.57
CA LEU A 277 -18.22 -36.36 -5.79
C LEU A 277 -16.99 -37.25 -5.61
N ALA A 278 -16.31 -37.21 -4.47
CA ALA A 278 -15.16 -38.07 -4.19
C ALA A 278 -15.55 -39.56 -4.16
N ALA A 279 -16.72 -39.89 -3.61
CA ALA A 279 -17.25 -41.25 -3.65
C ALA A 279 -17.54 -41.71 -5.09
N GLN A 280 -18.06 -40.81 -5.94
CA GLN A 280 -18.28 -41.09 -7.36
C GLN A 280 -16.95 -41.30 -8.12
N VAL A 281 -15.95 -40.42 -7.93
CA VAL A 281 -14.60 -40.59 -8.51
C VAL A 281 -13.99 -41.93 -8.10
N THR A 282 -14.13 -42.32 -6.82
CA THR A 282 -13.61 -43.59 -6.31
C THR A 282 -14.31 -44.79 -6.96
N HIS A 283 -15.63 -44.71 -7.16
CA HIS A 283 -16.39 -45.74 -7.88
C HIS A 283 -15.93 -45.87 -9.34
N THR A 284 -15.88 -44.76 -10.08
CA THR A 284 -15.46 -44.75 -11.50
C THR A 284 -14.00 -45.21 -11.67
N ARG A 285 -13.12 -44.86 -10.73
CA ARG A 285 -11.73 -45.35 -10.70
C ARG A 285 -11.67 -46.87 -10.50
N GLY A 286 -12.52 -47.42 -9.63
CA GLY A 286 -12.65 -48.87 -9.46
C GLY A 286 -13.13 -49.60 -10.73
N GLU A 287 -14.02 -48.98 -11.51
CA GLU A 287 -14.44 -49.53 -12.81
C GLU A 287 -13.31 -49.51 -13.86
N VAL A 288 -12.52 -48.44 -13.90
CA VAL A 288 -11.31 -48.33 -14.73
C VAL A 288 -10.29 -49.42 -14.36
N ASP A 289 -10.02 -49.61 -13.07
CA ASP A 289 -9.09 -50.64 -12.58
C ASP A 289 -9.60 -52.06 -12.88
N LEU A 290 -10.91 -52.30 -12.76
CA LEU A 290 -11.54 -53.58 -13.13
C LEU A 290 -11.41 -53.86 -14.63
N MET A 291 -11.59 -52.84 -15.49
CA MET A 291 -11.40 -52.97 -16.94
C MET A 291 -9.94 -53.21 -17.32
N ALA A 292 -9.01 -52.49 -16.69
CA ALA A 292 -7.57 -52.72 -16.85
C ALA A 292 -7.17 -54.15 -16.42
N GLY A 293 -7.75 -54.65 -15.31
CA GLY A 293 -7.56 -56.02 -14.85
C GLY A 293 -8.11 -57.08 -15.82
N LYS A 294 -9.26 -56.83 -16.46
CA LYS A 294 -9.80 -57.71 -17.51
C LYS A 294 -8.88 -57.77 -18.74
N MET A 295 -8.31 -56.63 -19.15
CA MET A 295 -7.33 -56.56 -20.25
C MET A 295 -6.03 -57.30 -19.92
N ALA A 296 -5.53 -57.15 -18.68
CA ALA A 296 -4.34 -57.86 -18.21
C ALA A 296 -4.54 -59.39 -18.18
N ASN A 297 -5.67 -59.86 -17.66
CA ASN A 297 -6.01 -61.29 -17.63
C ASN A 297 -6.22 -61.88 -19.04
N ALA A 298 -6.84 -61.13 -19.96
CA ALA A 298 -6.95 -61.53 -21.36
C ALA A 298 -5.58 -61.62 -22.03
N GLY A 299 -4.67 -60.67 -21.76
CA GLY A 299 -3.28 -60.71 -22.23
C GLY A 299 -2.51 -61.92 -21.70
N GLN A 300 -2.65 -62.25 -20.42
CA GLN A 300 -2.01 -63.43 -19.82
C GLN A 300 -2.57 -64.75 -20.41
N THR A 301 -3.87 -64.80 -20.70
CA THR A 301 -4.52 -65.94 -21.35
C THR A 301 -4.07 -66.12 -22.81
N ILE A 302 -3.88 -65.03 -23.56
CA ILE A 302 -3.27 -65.05 -24.90
C ILE A 302 -1.85 -65.61 -24.82
N HIS A 303 -1.05 -65.17 -23.85
CA HIS A 303 0.32 -65.63 -23.68
C HIS A 303 0.39 -67.14 -23.37
N SER A 304 -0.44 -67.66 -22.45
CA SER A 304 -0.48 -69.10 -22.14
C SER A 304 -1.03 -69.96 -23.29
N THR A 305 -2.01 -69.46 -24.04
CA THR A 305 -2.57 -70.16 -25.21
C THR A 305 -1.55 -70.25 -26.35
N LEU A 306 -0.81 -69.16 -26.60
CA LEU A 306 0.30 -69.14 -27.56
C LEU A 306 1.40 -70.11 -27.13
N LEU A 307 1.82 -70.10 -25.86
CA LEU A 307 2.84 -71.04 -25.37
C LEU A 307 2.45 -72.51 -25.53
N LEU A 308 1.20 -72.89 -25.22
CA LEU A 308 0.70 -74.26 -25.39
C LEU A 308 0.56 -74.67 -26.87
N ALA A 309 0.07 -73.78 -27.73
CA ALA A 309 -0.06 -74.01 -29.17
C ALA A 309 1.31 -74.10 -29.87
N THR A 310 2.25 -73.23 -29.50
CA THR A 310 3.63 -73.27 -29.98
C THR A 310 4.34 -74.52 -29.49
N SER A 311 4.19 -74.93 -28.23
CA SER A 311 4.78 -76.17 -27.69
C SER A 311 4.26 -77.41 -28.42
N SER A 312 2.96 -77.48 -28.73
CA SER A 312 2.35 -78.60 -29.48
C SER A 312 2.79 -78.64 -30.95
N THR A 313 2.96 -77.46 -31.56
CA THR A 313 3.49 -77.31 -32.93
C THR A 313 4.97 -77.69 -33.00
N ILE A 314 5.75 -77.32 -31.98
CA ILE A 314 7.16 -77.70 -31.85
C ILE A 314 7.27 -79.22 -31.69
N LEU A 315 6.45 -79.86 -30.85
CA LEU A 315 6.54 -81.30 -30.59
C LEU A 315 6.22 -82.15 -31.84
N LEU A 316 5.18 -81.78 -32.58
CA LEU A 316 4.78 -82.43 -33.83
C LEU A 316 5.73 -82.09 -35.00
N GLY A 317 6.21 -80.84 -35.04
CA GLY A 317 7.20 -80.36 -36.00
C GLY A 317 8.56 -81.04 -35.82
N THR A 318 8.97 -81.32 -34.58
CA THR A 318 10.24 -82.01 -34.25
C THR A 318 10.20 -83.47 -34.72
N LEU A 319 9.05 -84.13 -34.62
CA LEU A 319 8.84 -85.50 -35.12
C LEU A 319 8.96 -85.60 -36.65
N VAL A 320 8.39 -84.63 -37.38
CA VAL A 320 8.50 -84.51 -38.84
C VAL A 320 9.89 -84.07 -39.27
N ALA A 321 10.53 -83.18 -38.49
CA ALA A 321 11.87 -82.68 -38.73
C ALA A 321 12.94 -83.77 -38.57
N LEU A 322 12.83 -84.68 -37.61
CA LEU A 322 13.81 -85.78 -37.43
C LEU A 322 13.85 -86.73 -38.64
N LEU A 323 12.71 -86.96 -39.30
CA LEU A 323 12.60 -87.80 -40.50
C LEU A 323 13.17 -87.13 -41.76
N PHE A 324 13.08 -85.79 -41.85
CA PHE A 324 13.64 -85.00 -42.96
C PHE A 324 15.11 -84.58 -42.73
N SER A 325 15.51 -84.46 -41.46
CA SER A 325 16.80 -83.93 -41.02
C SER A 325 17.98 -84.72 -41.55
N ARG A 326 17.89 -86.06 -41.65
CA ARG A 326 19.00 -86.90 -42.16
C ARG A 326 19.36 -86.66 -43.64
N ARG A 327 18.50 -86.01 -44.44
CA ARG A 327 18.77 -85.70 -45.85
C ARG A 327 19.09 -84.22 -46.14
N LEU A 328 18.80 -83.29 -45.23
CA LEU A 328 19.05 -81.84 -45.40
C LEU A 328 20.23 -81.32 -44.56
N THR A 329 20.62 -82.02 -43.48
CA THR A 329 21.70 -81.60 -42.55
C THR A 329 23.07 -81.45 -43.19
N ARG A 330 23.35 -82.13 -44.31
CA ARG A 330 24.67 -82.07 -44.96
C ARG A 330 24.94 -80.73 -45.66
N ASP A 331 23.89 -80.02 -46.09
CA ASP A 331 24.02 -78.78 -46.89
C ASP A 331 23.63 -77.49 -46.11
N ILE A 332 23.12 -77.59 -44.87
CA ILE A 332 22.74 -76.46 -44.00
C ILE A 332 23.88 -76.02 -43.05
N ALA A 333 24.90 -76.86 -42.85
CA ALA A 333 25.97 -76.63 -41.88
C ALA A 333 26.72 -75.29 -42.10
N SER A 334 26.89 -74.85 -43.34
CA SER A 334 27.54 -73.58 -43.68
C SER A 334 26.68 -72.34 -43.37
N LEU A 335 25.34 -72.46 -43.46
CA LEU A 335 24.40 -71.40 -43.12
C LEU A 335 24.22 -71.26 -41.61
N VAL A 336 24.23 -72.37 -40.88
CA VAL A 336 24.21 -72.39 -39.41
C VAL A 336 25.48 -71.79 -38.82
N ALA A 337 26.64 -72.09 -39.41
CA ALA A 337 27.91 -71.46 -38.98
C ALA A 337 27.88 -69.93 -39.14
N ARG A 338 27.31 -69.41 -40.24
CA ARG A 338 27.20 -67.96 -40.44
C ARG A 338 26.16 -67.30 -39.54
N ALA A 339 25.03 -67.95 -39.28
CA ALA A 339 24.05 -67.46 -38.30
C ALA A 339 24.62 -67.48 -36.87
N GLY A 340 25.45 -68.47 -36.52
CA GLY A 340 26.20 -68.53 -35.26
C GLY A 340 27.15 -67.34 -35.11
N LEU A 341 27.93 -67.01 -36.14
CA LEU A 341 28.77 -65.82 -36.14
C LEU A 341 27.96 -64.53 -35.87
N VAL A 342 26.83 -64.34 -36.55
CA VAL A 342 25.95 -63.16 -36.33
C VAL A 342 25.37 -63.14 -34.92
N ALA A 343 24.96 -64.29 -34.37
CA ALA A 343 24.44 -64.39 -33.00
C ALA A 343 25.51 -64.12 -31.93
N ASP A 344 26.76 -64.49 -32.21
CA ASP A 344 27.93 -64.23 -31.35
C ASP A 344 28.45 -62.78 -31.50
N GLY A 345 27.75 -61.92 -32.24
CA GLY A 345 28.12 -60.52 -32.45
C GLY A 345 29.18 -60.30 -33.53
N ARG A 346 29.63 -61.33 -34.23
CA ARG A 346 30.60 -61.20 -35.34
C ARG A 346 29.84 -60.97 -36.65
N LEU A 347 30.06 -59.81 -37.28
CA LEU A 347 29.35 -59.40 -38.50
C LEU A 347 30.34 -59.31 -39.68
N PRO A 348 30.69 -60.43 -40.35
CA PRO A 348 31.76 -60.43 -41.34
C PRO A 348 31.36 -59.66 -42.61
N VAL A 349 32.32 -58.94 -43.18
CA VAL A 349 32.13 -58.09 -44.37
C VAL A 349 31.84 -58.89 -45.63
N GLU A 350 32.44 -60.07 -45.79
CA GLU A 350 32.27 -60.88 -47.00
C GLU A 350 30.96 -61.69 -46.96
N PRO A 351 30.09 -61.55 -47.98
CA PRO A 351 28.84 -62.31 -48.06
C PRO A 351 29.08 -63.79 -48.38
N LEU A 352 28.23 -64.69 -47.88
CA LEU A 352 28.24 -66.09 -48.31
C LEU A 352 27.86 -66.21 -49.81
N PRO A 353 28.52 -67.09 -50.59
CA PRO A 353 28.20 -67.30 -52.00
C PRO A 353 26.84 -68.01 -52.18
N VAL A 354 25.96 -67.46 -53.01
CA VAL A 354 24.65 -68.04 -53.33
C VAL A 354 24.81 -69.04 -54.49
N LEU A 355 24.97 -70.33 -54.16
CA LEU A 355 25.35 -71.38 -55.13
C LEU A 355 24.16 -72.18 -55.72
N ARG A 356 22.93 -71.96 -55.25
CA ARG A 356 21.72 -72.67 -55.71
C ARG A 356 20.57 -71.67 -55.97
N GLN A 357 19.69 -71.98 -56.92
CA GLN A 357 18.44 -71.23 -57.19
C GLN A 357 17.22 -71.90 -56.54
N ASP A 358 17.44 -72.56 -55.39
CA ASP A 358 16.41 -73.23 -54.58
C ASP A 358 16.23 -72.51 -53.24
N GLU A 359 15.42 -73.08 -52.34
CA GLU A 359 15.08 -72.49 -51.05
C GLU A 359 16.31 -72.21 -50.15
N LEU A 360 17.43 -72.92 -50.33
CA LEU A 360 18.68 -72.67 -49.60
C LEU A 360 19.45 -71.47 -50.17
N GLY A 361 19.38 -71.22 -51.48
CA GLY A 361 19.94 -70.01 -52.09
C GLY A 361 19.24 -68.72 -51.63
N GLY A 362 17.91 -68.75 -51.49
CA GLY A 362 17.13 -67.64 -50.94
C GLY A 362 17.44 -67.36 -49.45
N LEU A 363 17.75 -68.40 -48.68
CA LEU A 363 18.16 -68.29 -47.27
C LEU A 363 19.54 -67.64 -47.12
N THR A 364 20.52 -68.03 -47.95
CA THR A 364 21.85 -67.40 -48.00
C THR A 364 21.76 -65.89 -48.28
N GLY A 365 20.94 -65.47 -49.25
CA GLY A 365 20.74 -64.06 -49.57
C GLY A 365 20.09 -63.25 -48.44
N SER A 366 19.20 -63.86 -47.66
CA SER A 366 18.52 -63.20 -46.53
C SER A 366 19.44 -63.04 -45.31
N ILE A 367 20.31 -64.02 -45.03
CA ILE A 367 21.35 -63.92 -43.98
C ILE A 367 22.36 -62.80 -44.30
N ASN A 368 22.76 -62.66 -45.57
CA ASN A 368 23.66 -61.58 -45.99
C ASN A 368 23.03 -60.19 -45.78
N ARG A 369 21.75 -59.99 -46.11
CA ARG A 369 21.04 -58.71 -45.87
C ARG A 369 20.91 -58.39 -44.37
N MET A 370 20.57 -59.38 -43.55
CA MET A 370 20.47 -59.22 -42.09
C MET A 370 21.80 -58.79 -41.47
N SER A 371 22.90 -59.43 -41.85
CA SER A 371 24.25 -59.06 -41.38
C SER A 371 24.62 -57.63 -41.79
N GLY A 372 24.25 -57.19 -42.99
CA GLY A 372 24.48 -55.83 -43.47
C GLY A 372 23.65 -54.78 -42.72
N GLN A 373 22.37 -55.04 -42.48
CA GLN A 373 21.48 -54.12 -41.74
C GLN A 373 21.86 -54.00 -40.26
N LEU A 374 22.24 -55.11 -39.61
CA LEU A 374 22.73 -55.09 -38.22
C LEU A 374 24.02 -54.29 -38.09
N ARG A 375 24.93 -54.40 -39.06
CA ARG A 375 26.18 -53.62 -39.11
C ARG A 375 25.90 -52.12 -39.23
N GLN A 376 24.96 -51.73 -40.10
CA GLN A 376 24.56 -50.32 -40.25
C GLN A 376 23.94 -49.78 -38.96
N LEU A 377 23.00 -50.52 -38.35
CA LEU A 377 22.32 -50.13 -37.11
C LEU A 377 23.31 -50.00 -35.95
N VAL A 378 24.25 -50.92 -35.81
CA VAL A 378 25.33 -50.83 -34.80
C VAL A 378 26.18 -49.57 -35.02
N GLY A 379 26.51 -49.22 -36.26
CA GLY A 379 27.25 -48.00 -36.59
C GLY A 379 26.46 -46.71 -36.30
N GLU A 380 25.16 -46.69 -36.61
CA GLU A 380 24.27 -45.55 -36.30
C GLU A 380 24.15 -45.34 -34.78
N ILE A 381 24.04 -46.41 -33.99
CA ILE A 381 23.98 -46.32 -32.52
C ILE A 381 25.34 -45.83 -31.96
N GLN A 382 26.48 -46.31 -32.47
CA GLN A 382 27.80 -45.80 -32.07
C GLN A 382 27.92 -44.29 -32.32
N GLY A 383 27.44 -43.81 -33.47
CA GLY A 383 27.39 -42.38 -33.79
C GLY A 383 26.48 -41.58 -32.86
N ALA A 384 25.28 -42.09 -32.57
CA ALA A 384 24.33 -41.44 -31.66
C ALA A 384 24.85 -41.36 -30.22
N VAL A 385 25.49 -42.43 -29.72
CA VAL A 385 26.12 -42.44 -28.38
C VAL A 385 27.24 -41.39 -28.30
N GLY A 386 28.08 -41.28 -29.32
CA GLY A 386 29.12 -40.24 -29.37
C GLY A 386 28.56 -38.81 -29.36
N GLN A 387 27.42 -38.57 -30.01
CA GLN A 387 26.73 -37.28 -29.95
C GLN A 387 26.17 -36.97 -28.57
N VAL A 388 25.57 -37.97 -27.89
CA VAL A 388 25.06 -37.82 -26.52
C VAL A 388 26.20 -37.53 -25.55
N GLU A 389 27.33 -38.21 -25.67
CA GLU A 389 28.52 -37.95 -24.84
C GLU A 389 29.09 -36.53 -25.06
N GLY A 390 29.06 -36.03 -26.30
CA GLY A 390 29.43 -34.66 -26.63
C GLY A 390 28.50 -33.63 -25.97
N ALA A 391 27.19 -33.81 -26.13
CA ALA A 391 26.17 -32.95 -25.53
C ALA A 391 26.23 -32.96 -23.98
N CYS A 392 26.47 -34.12 -23.37
CA CYS A 392 26.64 -34.24 -21.92
C CYS A 392 27.83 -33.45 -21.39
N ARG A 393 28.97 -33.47 -22.10
CA ARG A 393 30.16 -32.68 -21.75
C ARG A 393 29.86 -31.18 -21.82
N GLU A 394 29.16 -30.74 -22.86
CA GLU A 394 28.77 -29.35 -23.02
C GLU A 394 27.83 -28.89 -21.88
N VAL A 395 26.79 -29.68 -21.57
CA VAL A 395 25.88 -29.40 -20.45
C VAL A 395 26.61 -29.37 -19.10
N GLY A 396 27.57 -30.27 -18.88
CA GLY A 396 28.39 -30.27 -17.67
C GLY A 396 29.28 -29.03 -17.53
N HIS A 397 29.90 -28.58 -18.63
CA HIS A 397 30.68 -27.34 -18.67
C HIS A 397 29.80 -26.11 -18.40
N THR A 398 28.64 -26.02 -19.05
CA THR A 398 27.69 -24.91 -18.84
C THR A 398 27.16 -24.88 -17.41
N SER A 399 26.83 -26.04 -16.83
CA SER A 399 26.36 -26.12 -15.44
C SER A 399 27.41 -25.63 -14.44
N ASN A 400 28.68 -25.99 -14.63
CA ASN A 400 29.79 -25.48 -13.80
C ASN A 400 29.98 -23.96 -13.94
N HIS A 401 29.88 -23.43 -15.15
CA HIS A 401 29.92 -21.99 -15.39
C HIS A 401 28.81 -21.25 -14.65
N ILE A 402 27.57 -21.75 -14.73
CA ILE A 402 26.41 -21.17 -14.03
C ILE A 402 26.66 -21.15 -12.51
N VAL A 403 27.21 -22.21 -11.92
CA VAL A 403 27.53 -22.25 -10.49
C VAL A 403 28.54 -21.16 -10.11
N GLY A 404 29.57 -20.93 -10.93
CA GLY A 404 30.53 -19.85 -10.73
C GLY A 404 29.93 -18.44 -10.85
N ASP A 405 29.05 -18.24 -11.84
CA ASP A 405 28.34 -16.97 -12.03
C ASP A 405 27.40 -16.67 -10.86
N LEU A 406 26.68 -17.69 -10.37
CA LEU A 406 25.79 -17.57 -9.21
C LEU A 406 26.56 -17.23 -7.92
N ALA A 407 27.77 -17.74 -7.74
CA ALA A 407 28.62 -17.35 -6.61
C ALA A 407 28.99 -15.85 -6.66
N SER A 408 29.34 -15.35 -7.85
CA SER A 408 29.63 -13.94 -8.07
C SER A 408 28.38 -13.07 -7.89
N GLN A 409 27.21 -13.55 -8.34
CA GLN A 409 25.93 -12.87 -8.16
C GLN A 409 25.56 -12.76 -6.68
N ASN A 410 25.72 -13.81 -5.88
CA ASN A 410 25.45 -13.77 -4.43
C ASN A 410 26.32 -12.70 -3.73
N GLN A 411 27.61 -12.59 -4.07
CA GLN A 411 28.47 -11.54 -3.51
C GLN A 411 27.98 -10.13 -3.86
N ARG A 412 27.46 -9.92 -5.07
CA ARG A 412 26.87 -8.64 -5.48
C ARG A 412 25.56 -8.36 -4.74
N VAL A 413 24.73 -9.38 -4.56
CA VAL A 413 23.49 -9.32 -3.77
C VAL A 413 23.79 -8.89 -2.33
N ASP A 414 24.79 -9.48 -1.69
CA ASP A 414 25.23 -9.08 -0.33
C ASP A 414 25.68 -7.62 -0.28
N THR A 415 26.41 -7.16 -1.30
CA THR A 415 26.87 -5.77 -1.40
C THR A 415 25.68 -4.80 -1.54
N VAL A 416 24.68 -5.17 -2.35
CA VAL A 416 23.46 -4.37 -2.53
C VAL A 416 22.63 -4.35 -1.25
N ALA A 417 22.50 -5.49 -0.57
CA ALA A 417 21.80 -5.58 0.71
C ALA A 417 22.44 -4.65 1.76
N ALA A 418 23.77 -4.63 1.86
CA ALA A 418 24.49 -3.72 2.74
C ALA A 418 24.26 -2.24 2.37
N ALA A 419 24.23 -1.91 1.07
CA ALA A 419 23.95 -0.55 0.61
C ALA A 419 22.52 -0.10 0.96
N ILE A 420 21.54 -1.00 0.88
CA ILE A 420 20.15 -0.72 1.26
C ILE A 420 20.01 -0.52 2.77
N GLU A 421 20.71 -1.30 3.59
CA GLU A 421 20.74 -1.11 5.04
C GLU A 421 21.32 0.28 5.38
N GLN A 422 22.43 0.65 4.74
CA GLN A 422 23.03 1.97 4.92
C GLN A 422 22.10 3.09 4.43
N MET A 423 21.37 2.88 3.34
CA MET A 423 20.35 3.82 2.86
C MET A 423 19.22 3.97 3.89
N SER A 424 18.73 2.88 4.48
CA SER A 424 17.72 2.90 5.54
C SER A 424 18.15 3.67 6.78
N VAL A 425 19.43 3.57 7.17
CA VAL A 425 20.01 4.39 8.24
C VAL A 425 20.05 5.86 7.82
N SER A 426 20.58 6.16 6.63
CA SER A 426 20.68 7.54 6.14
C SER A 426 19.31 8.21 6.00
N THR A 427 18.28 7.50 5.58
CA THR A 427 16.90 8.02 5.46
C THR A 427 16.33 8.34 6.85
N ARG A 428 16.62 7.53 7.87
CA ARG A 428 16.25 7.82 9.27
C ARG A 428 16.97 9.06 9.80
N ASP A 429 18.25 9.20 9.52
CA ASP A 429 19.02 10.37 9.93
C ASP A 429 18.50 11.65 9.26
N VAL A 430 18.17 11.58 7.96
CA VAL A 430 17.56 12.70 7.24
C VAL A 430 16.19 13.06 7.82
N ALA A 431 15.35 12.08 8.16
CA ALA A 431 14.07 12.32 8.82
C ALA A 431 14.25 13.03 10.18
N GLY A 432 15.24 12.62 10.97
CA GLY A 432 15.62 13.31 12.21
C GLY A 432 16.03 14.76 11.98
N ASN A 433 16.92 15.00 11.02
CA ASN A 433 17.37 16.35 10.67
C ASN A 433 16.21 17.26 10.20
N ILE A 434 15.23 16.71 9.50
CA ILE A 434 14.02 17.45 9.08
C ILE A 434 13.18 17.83 10.30
N ALA A 435 13.01 16.92 11.27
CA ALA A 435 12.27 17.21 12.50
C ALA A 435 12.96 18.32 13.32
N ASP A 436 14.29 18.25 13.46
CA ASP A 436 15.07 19.27 14.15
C ASP A 436 14.98 20.63 13.44
N ALA A 437 15.09 20.64 12.10
CA ALA A 437 14.94 21.85 11.30
C ALA A 437 13.52 22.45 11.39
N ALA A 438 12.49 21.61 11.44
CA ALA A 438 11.11 22.05 11.61
C ALA A 438 10.88 22.70 12.98
N ASP A 439 11.45 22.13 14.04
CA ASP A 439 11.35 22.74 15.38
C ASP A 439 12.13 24.06 15.46
N ALA A 440 13.31 24.13 14.84
CA ALA A 440 14.09 25.37 14.74
C ALA A 440 13.34 26.46 13.95
N ALA A 441 12.68 26.11 12.84
CA ALA A 441 11.83 27.02 12.07
C ALA A 441 10.66 27.54 12.93
N ARG A 442 9.98 26.65 13.66
CA ARG A 442 8.88 27.01 14.58
C ARG A 442 9.34 27.93 15.71
N GLN A 443 10.50 27.66 16.31
CA GLN A 443 11.08 28.55 17.33
C GLN A 443 11.43 29.93 16.75
N THR A 444 11.95 29.97 15.52
CA THR A 444 12.26 31.21 14.81
C THR A 444 11.00 32.02 14.52
N GLU A 445 9.91 31.36 14.11
CA GLU A 445 8.60 32.01 13.90
C GLU A 445 8.06 32.62 15.20
N LEU A 446 8.16 31.90 16.31
CA LEU A 446 7.76 32.38 17.64
C LEU A 446 8.57 33.62 18.06
N GLN A 447 9.89 33.60 17.86
CA GLN A 447 10.76 34.74 18.16
C GLN A 447 10.46 35.95 17.26
N ALA A 448 10.19 35.72 15.98
CA ALA A 448 9.78 36.77 15.05
C ALA A 448 8.46 37.39 15.51
N ARG A 449 7.43 36.61 15.85
CA ARG A 449 6.16 37.15 16.37
C ARG A 449 6.36 37.98 17.64
N GLN A 450 7.16 37.50 18.59
CA GLN A 450 7.49 38.26 19.81
C GLN A 450 8.23 39.57 19.50
N GLY A 451 9.14 39.56 18.51
CA GLY A 451 9.81 40.76 18.00
C GLY A 451 8.85 41.75 17.36
N GLY A 452 7.89 41.26 16.57
CA GLY A 452 6.82 42.05 15.97
C GLY A 452 5.97 42.76 17.02
N ASP A 453 5.55 42.03 18.06
CA ASP A 453 4.79 42.61 19.18
C ASP A 453 5.59 43.69 19.94
N ALA A 454 6.90 43.48 20.10
CA ALA A 454 7.78 44.47 20.73
C ALA A 454 7.92 45.75 19.88
N LEU A 455 8.06 45.60 18.56
CA LEU A 455 8.11 46.73 17.63
C LEU A 455 6.78 47.48 17.57
N ALA A 456 5.63 46.79 17.61
CA ALA A 456 4.32 47.41 17.68
C ALA A 456 4.17 48.29 18.93
N ARG A 457 4.60 47.79 20.10
CA ARG A 457 4.66 48.58 21.35
C ARG A 457 5.61 49.78 21.23
N MET A 458 6.76 49.60 20.59
CA MET A 458 7.73 50.68 20.40
C MET A 458 7.20 51.76 19.44
N GLY A 459 6.51 51.36 18.37
CA GLY A 459 5.81 52.28 17.47
C GLY A 459 4.72 53.09 18.17
N ALA A 460 3.91 52.45 19.00
CA ALA A 460 2.92 53.15 19.83
C ALA A 460 3.57 54.15 20.80
N THR A 461 4.71 53.77 21.40
CA THR A 461 5.49 54.65 22.28
C THR A 461 6.04 55.86 21.50
N MET A 462 6.58 55.66 20.29
CA MET A 462 7.04 56.75 19.44
C MET A 462 5.92 57.71 19.04
N ALA A 463 4.72 57.19 18.76
CA ALA A 463 3.54 58.01 18.50
C ALA A 463 3.14 58.87 19.71
N GLN A 464 3.23 58.32 20.92
CA GLN A 464 3.00 59.08 22.16
C GLN A 464 4.07 60.16 22.37
N ILE A 465 5.35 59.87 22.12
CA ILE A 465 6.42 60.87 22.22
C ILE A 465 6.23 61.97 21.17
N ALA A 466 5.83 61.62 19.95
CA ALA A 466 5.50 62.60 18.91
C ALA A 466 4.39 63.56 19.36
N ALA A 467 3.33 63.03 19.98
CA ALA A 467 2.24 63.85 20.53
C ALA A 467 2.72 64.79 21.65
N MET A 468 3.53 64.28 22.59
CA MET A 468 4.10 65.12 23.66
C MET A 468 5.01 66.24 23.14
N ILE A 469 5.81 65.96 22.09
CA ILE A 469 6.65 66.97 21.45
C ILE A 469 5.80 68.02 20.71
N ALA A 470 4.70 67.61 20.06
CA ALA A 470 3.78 68.52 19.41
C ALA A 470 3.13 69.48 20.44
N GLU A 471 2.69 68.96 21.59
CA GLU A 471 2.17 69.78 22.70
C GLU A 471 3.23 70.74 23.25
N ALA A 472 4.47 70.27 23.44
CA ALA A 472 5.57 71.11 23.91
C ALA A 472 5.87 72.26 22.93
N ASN A 473 5.87 71.98 21.61
CA ASN A 473 6.02 73.00 20.57
C ASN A 473 4.89 74.04 20.63
N GLN A 474 3.64 73.60 20.83
CA GLN A 474 2.51 74.50 20.97
C GLN A 474 2.64 75.39 22.23
N ALA A 475 3.02 74.81 23.36
CA ALA A 475 3.23 75.54 24.61
C ALA A 475 4.37 76.58 24.49
N MET A 476 5.49 76.23 23.83
CA MET A 476 6.57 77.17 23.54
C MET A 476 6.13 78.29 22.60
N GLY A 477 5.29 77.99 21.61
CA GLY A 477 4.68 78.98 20.73
C GLY A 477 3.81 79.99 21.50
N GLN A 478 3.01 79.52 22.45
CA GLN A 478 2.20 80.36 23.33
C GLN A 478 3.07 81.21 24.27
N LEU A 479 4.08 80.62 24.92
CA LEU A 479 4.99 81.34 25.81
C LEU A 479 5.74 82.46 25.08
N ARG A 480 6.18 82.21 23.85
CA ARG A 480 6.79 83.23 22.99
C ARG A 480 5.82 84.39 22.74
N SER A 481 4.59 84.09 22.33
CA SER A 481 3.57 85.12 22.06
C SER A 481 3.22 85.95 23.30
N GLN A 482 3.05 85.29 24.46
CA GLN A 482 2.79 85.97 25.73
C GLN A 482 3.98 86.85 26.16
N SER A 483 5.21 86.36 26.02
CA SER A 483 6.42 87.12 26.36
C SER A 483 6.61 88.35 25.48
N GLU A 484 6.30 88.27 24.18
CA GLU A 484 6.27 89.42 23.28
C GLU A 484 5.19 90.44 23.67
N GLN A 485 4.02 89.96 24.09
CA GLN A 485 2.93 90.83 24.54
C GLN A 485 3.27 91.56 25.84
N VAL A 486 3.88 90.87 26.81
CA VAL A 486 4.37 91.51 28.04
C VAL A 486 5.46 92.54 27.71
N GLY A 487 6.39 92.21 26.82
CA GLY A 487 7.42 93.16 26.34
C GLY A 487 6.83 94.44 25.75
N ARG A 488 5.77 94.34 24.92
CA ARG A 488 5.07 95.51 24.39
C ARG A 488 4.43 96.36 25.49
N VAL A 489 3.85 95.73 26.51
CA VAL A 489 3.24 96.44 27.65
C VAL A 489 4.30 97.16 28.47
N THR A 490 5.44 96.53 28.73
CA THR A 490 6.52 97.13 29.51
C THR A 490 7.20 98.28 28.79
N ASP A 491 7.31 98.24 27.46
CA ASP A 491 7.77 99.38 26.64
C ASP A 491 6.81 100.59 26.71
N VAL A 492 5.50 100.35 26.73
CA VAL A 492 4.50 101.40 26.94
C VAL A 492 4.65 102.01 28.34
N ILE A 493 4.82 101.20 29.38
CA ILE A 493 5.03 101.68 30.75
C ILE A 493 6.33 102.48 30.86
N ALA A 494 7.42 102.02 30.22
CA ALA A 494 8.67 102.76 30.18
C ALA A 494 8.49 104.12 29.50
N THR A 495 7.75 104.17 28.39
CA THR A 495 7.40 105.42 27.70
C THR A 495 6.57 106.36 28.59
N ILE A 496 5.58 105.83 29.32
CA ILE A 496 4.77 106.61 30.27
C ILE A 496 5.64 107.13 31.42
N ALA A 497 6.56 106.31 31.96
CA ALA A 497 7.48 106.72 33.01
C ALA A 497 8.43 107.83 32.54
N GLU A 498 8.96 107.74 31.32
CA GLU A 498 9.79 108.79 30.70
C GLU A 498 8.99 110.09 30.52
N GLN A 499 7.76 110.01 30.01
CA GLN A 499 6.85 111.15 29.88
C GLN A 499 6.49 111.77 31.24
N THR A 500 6.26 110.93 32.25
CA THR A 500 5.95 111.36 33.62
C THR A 500 7.16 112.04 34.26
N ASN A 501 8.37 111.53 34.01
CA ASN A 501 9.62 112.14 34.44
C ASN A 501 9.83 113.53 33.81
N LEU A 502 9.54 113.68 32.51
CA LEU A 502 9.57 114.97 31.81
C LEU A 502 8.50 115.95 32.31
N LEU A 503 7.27 115.48 32.55
CA LEU A 503 6.20 116.28 33.14
C LEU A 503 6.54 116.76 34.55
N ALA A 504 7.07 115.86 35.39
CA ALA A 504 7.52 116.17 36.74
C ALA A 504 8.70 117.16 36.75
N LEU A 505 9.63 117.03 35.80
CA LEU A 505 10.73 117.98 35.61
C LEU A 505 10.20 119.38 35.25
N ASN A 506 9.26 119.47 34.30
CA ASN A 506 8.64 120.74 33.93
C ASN A 506 7.86 121.36 35.11
N ALA A 507 7.17 120.54 35.90
CA ALA A 507 6.49 121.00 37.12
C ALA A 507 7.46 121.48 38.20
N ALA A 508 8.60 120.81 38.39
CA ALA A 508 9.64 121.23 39.32
C ALA A 508 10.29 122.56 38.90
N ILE A 509 10.52 122.76 37.58
CA ILE A 509 11.01 124.02 37.01
C ILE A 509 10.02 125.15 37.30
N GLU A 510 8.73 124.94 37.05
CA GLU A 510 7.71 125.98 37.25
C GLU A 510 7.44 126.25 38.74
N ALA A 511 7.54 125.23 39.61
CA ALA A 511 7.49 125.39 41.06
C ALA A 511 8.68 126.20 41.60
N ALA A 512 9.89 126.00 41.06
CA ALA A 512 11.05 126.84 41.36
C ALA A 512 10.87 128.29 40.89
N ARG A 513 10.17 128.49 39.76
CA ARG A 513 9.85 129.80 39.19
C ARG A 513 8.84 130.60 40.03
N ALA A 514 7.94 129.92 40.75
CA ALA A 514 6.94 130.50 41.64
C ALA A 514 7.48 130.92 43.03
N GLY A 515 8.76 130.66 43.33
CA GLY A 515 9.41 131.07 44.59
C GLY A 515 8.80 130.41 45.83
N GLU A 516 8.61 131.17 46.93
CA GLU A 516 8.09 130.65 48.21
C GLU A 516 6.68 130.05 48.11
N GLN A 517 5.85 130.48 47.15
CA GLN A 517 4.49 129.93 46.93
C GLN A 517 4.51 128.54 46.27
N GLY A 518 5.63 128.14 45.65
CA GLY A 518 5.80 126.88 44.93
C GLY A 518 6.41 125.73 45.73
N ARG A 519 6.83 125.95 46.99
CA ARG A 519 7.58 124.97 47.79
C ARG A 519 6.88 123.62 47.96
N GLY A 520 5.57 123.62 48.23
CA GLY A 520 4.79 122.38 48.35
C GLY A 520 4.68 121.61 47.04
N PHE A 521 4.53 122.33 45.91
CA PHE A 521 4.51 121.74 44.57
C PHE A 521 5.87 121.20 44.13
N ALA A 522 6.97 121.85 44.52
CA ALA A 522 8.32 121.38 44.23
C ALA A 522 8.61 120.01 44.87
N VAL A 523 8.18 119.81 46.14
CA VAL A 523 8.34 118.52 46.83
C VAL A 523 7.54 117.41 46.14
N VAL A 524 6.29 117.69 45.75
CA VAL A 524 5.46 116.70 45.03
C VAL A 524 6.06 116.40 43.64
N ALA A 525 6.57 117.40 42.93
CA ALA A 525 7.18 117.22 41.63
C ALA A 525 8.47 116.36 41.71
N ASP A 526 9.32 116.58 42.71
CA ASP A 526 10.51 115.73 42.94
C ASP A 526 10.13 114.30 43.33
N GLU A 527 9.10 114.10 44.15
CA GLU A 527 8.61 112.76 44.53
C GLU A 527 8.05 112.00 43.30
N VAL A 528 7.27 112.68 42.44
CA VAL A 528 6.76 112.12 41.18
C VAL A 528 7.93 111.81 40.22
N ARG A 529 8.94 112.68 40.16
CA ARG A 529 10.15 112.43 39.36
C ARG A 529 10.91 111.20 39.83
N GLN A 530 11.08 111.06 41.15
CA GLN A 530 11.76 109.91 41.76
C GLN A 530 10.97 108.61 41.55
N LEU A 531 9.63 108.67 41.63
CA LEU A 531 8.74 107.55 41.32
C LEU A 531 8.81 107.16 39.83
N ALA A 532 8.80 108.13 38.92
CA ALA A 532 8.95 107.91 37.49
C ALA A 532 10.33 107.29 37.15
N SER A 533 11.40 107.76 37.78
CA SER A 533 12.75 107.18 37.64
C SER A 533 12.82 105.74 38.16
N ARG A 534 12.26 105.43 39.35
CA ARG A 534 12.17 104.05 39.86
C ARG A 534 11.31 103.17 38.95
N THR A 535 10.25 103.72 38.36
CA THR A 535 9.37 103.00 37.43
C THR A 535 10.14 102.65 36.15
N SER A 536 10.86 103.61 35.55
CA SER A 536 11.72 103.40 34.37
C SER A 536 12.83 102.37 34.63
N GLN A 537 13.48 102.43 35.80
CA GLN A 537 14.48 101.45 36.21
C GLN A 537 13.87 100.04 36.37
N SER A 538 12.67 99.94 36.95
CA SER A 538 11.97 98.67 37.12
C SER A 538 11.52 98.09 35.78
N THR A 539 11.00 98.90 34.85
CA THR A 539 10.66 98.44 33.50
C THR A 539 11.89 98.02 32.71
N ALA A 540 13.04 98.67 32.88
CA ALA A 540 14.30 98.23 32.27
C ALA A 540 14.73 96.83 32.76
N GLN A 541 14.61 96.55 34.07
CA GLN A 541 14.86 95.23 34.63
C GLN A 541 13.86 94.17 34.14
N ILE A 542 12.57 94.53 34.04
CA ILE A 542 11.55 93.63 33.48
C ILE A 542 11.85 93.34 32.01
N ASN A 543 12.20 94.35 31.19
CA ASN A 543 12.56 94.16 29.79
C ASN A 543 13.77 93.23 29.63
N GLN A 544 14.79 93.35 30.49
CA GLN A 544 15.93 92.43 30.49
C GLN A 544 15.51 90.99 30.83
N THR A 545 14.59 90.82 31.78
CA THR A 545 14.03 89.51 32.14
C THR A 545 13.20 88.92 31.00
N ILE A 546 12.36 89.72 30.34
CA ILE A 546 11.57 89.31 29.17
C ILE A 546 12.48 88.91 28.00
N ALA A 547 13.55 89.67 27.75
CA ALA A 547 14.54 89.32 26.71
C ALA A 547 15.21 87.97 27.01
N SER A 548 15.55 87.71 28.28
CA SER A 548 16.08 86.42 28.72
C SER A 548 15.07 85.28 28.52
N ILE A 549 13.79 85.48 28.90
CA ILE A 549 12.72 84.48 28.67
C ILE A 549 12.55 84.19 27.18
N GLN A 550 12.54 85.22 26.32
CA GLN A 550 12.40 85.06 24.87
C GLN A 550 13.59 84.31 24.26
N GLN A 551 14.82 84.59 24.73
CA GLN A 551 16.02 83.86 24.31
C GLN A 551 15.95 82.38 24.75
N GLN A 552 15.62 82.13 26.02
CA GLN A 552 15.50 80.77 26.55
C GLN A 552 14.40 79.99 25.82
N THR A 553 13.27 80.63 25.53
CA THR A 553 12.15 80.03 24.78
C THR A 553 12.57 79.64 23.37
N ARG A 554 13.35 80.49 22.67
CA ARG A 554 13.90 80.15 21.34
C ARG A 554 14.82 78.93 21.39
N GLN A 555 15.76 78.91 22.35
CA GLN A 555 16.69 77.80 22.51
C GLN A 555 15.98 76.48 22.87
N THR A 556 14.95 76.54 23.71
CA THR A 556 14.12 75.38 24.02
C THR A 556 13.33 74.92 22.81
N ALA A 557 12.76 75.83 22.02
CA ALA A 557 12.04 75.49 20.79
C ALA A 557 12.95 74.79 19.74
N GLU A 558 14.20 75.23 19.59
CA GLU A 558 15.19 74.54 18.75
C GLU A 558 15.48 73.11 19.25
N THR A 559 15.57 72.93 20.57
CA THR A 559 15.79 71.62 21.19
C THR A 559 14.60 70.69 20.95
N VAL A 560 13.36 71.19 21.14
CA VAL A 560 12.12 70.44 20.89
C VAL A 560 11.97 70.08 19.41
N SER A 561 12.29 71.00 18.50
CA SER A 561 12.33 70.75 17.05
C SER A 561 13.35 69.67 16.67
N SER A 562 14.52 69.66 17.31
CA SER A 562 15.48 68.57 17.15
C SER A 562 14.93 67.24 17.69
N GLY A 563 14.16 67.27 18.78
CA GLY A 563 13.41 66.12 19.29
C GLY A 563 12.41 65.57 18.28
N THR A 564 11.66 66.43 17.57
CA THR A 564 10.73 66.01 16.51
C THR A 564 11.44 65.16 15.45
N ARG A 565 12.59 65.62 14.94
CA ARG A 565 13.37 64.88 13.94
C ARG A 565 13.87 63.53 14.45
N LEU A 566 14.28 63.45 15.72
CA LEU A 566 14.72 62.18 16.33
C LEU A 566 13.57 61.18 16.43
N VAL A 567 12.36 61.64 16.75
CA VAL A 567 11.17 60.77 16.79
C VAL A 567 10.77 60.32 15.39
N GLU A 568 10.82 61.20 14.38
CA GLU A 568 10.58 60.81 12.98
C GLU A 568 11.57 59.74 12.51
N GLN A 569 12.86 59.92 12.81
CA GLN A 569 13.90 58.93 12.52
C GLN A 569 13.66 57.60 13.26
N GLY A 570 13.29 57.67 14.54
CA GLY A 570 12.97 56.49 15.35
C GLY A 570 11.76 55.72 14.80
N SER A 571 10.71 56.45 14.40
CA SER A 571 9.52 55.86 13.78
C SER A 571 9.84 55.20 12.43
N GLY A 572 10.66 55.85 11.59
CA GLY A 572 11.13 55.28 10.34
C GLY A 572 11.98 54.02 10.54
N ALA A 573 12.83 54.00 11.57
CA ALA A 573 13.61 52.80 11.91
C ALA A 573 12.71 51.64 12.38
N VAL A 574 11.69 51.92 13.20
CA VAL A 574 10.70 50.91 13.61
C VAL A 574 10.00 50.32 12.38
N ALA A 575 9.52 51.14 11.46
CA ALA A 575 8.85 50.68 10.25
C ALA A 575 9.75 49.78 9.39
N SER A 576 11.02 50.16 9.18
CA SER A 576 11.97 49.36 8.40
C SER A 576 12.28 48.00 9.04
N VAL A 577 12.40 47.95 10.37
CA VAL A 577 12.62 46.67 11.08
C VAL A 577 11.37 45.79 10.99
N THR A 578 10.16 46.38 11.11
CA THR A 578 8.90 45.64 10.95
C THR A 578 8.81 44.97 9.58
N GLU A 579 9.09 45.69 8.49
CA GLU A 579 9.10 45.13 7.13
C GLU A 579 10.11 43.97 6.98
N THR A 580 11.30 44.11 7.58
CA THR A 580 12.33 43.06 7.57
C THR A 580 11.85 41.80 8.33
N LEU A 581 11.12 41.99 9.44
CA LEU A 581 10.58 40.90 10.24
C LEU A 581 9.43 40.17 9.55
N GLU A 582 8.58 40.90 8.83
CA GLU A 582 7.53 40.33 7.99
C GLU A 582 8.14 39.46 6.87
N ALA A 583 9.16 39.98 6.17
CA ALA A 583 9.89 39.21 5.17
C ALA A 583 10.55 37.95 5.76
N MET A 584 11.12 38.04 6.96
CA MET A 584 11.68 36.89 7.67
C MET A 584 10.61 35.85 8.02
N THR A 585 9.42 36.29 8.44
CA THR A 585 8.29 35.41 8.75
C THR A 585 7.85 34.64 7.49
N GLN A 586 7.78 35.31 6.34
CA GLN A 586 7.48 34.66 5.07
C GLN A 586 8.52 33.60 4.70
N LEU A 587 9.81 33.91 4.83
CA LEU A 587 10.90 32.95 4.56
C LEU A 587 10.82 31.71 5.46
N VAL A 588 10.44 31.88 6.73
CA VAL A 588 10.27 30.75 7.67
C VAL A 588 9.06 29.89 7.30
N GLN A 589 7.97 30.48 6.80
CA GLN A 589 6.83 29.74 6.28
C GLN A 589 7.19 28.93 5.02
N ASP A 590 7.92 29.55 4.10
CA ASP A 590 8.41 28.88 2.89
C ASP A 590 9.35 27.71 3.24
N LEU A 591 10.26 27.92 4.20
CA LEU A 591 11.13 26.87 4.72
C LEU A 591 10.33 25.71 5.34
N SER A 592 9.29 26.01 6.12
CA SER A 592 8.43 24.98 6.72
C SER A 592 7.70 24.15 5.65
N SER A 593 7.26 24.78 4.57
CA SER A 593 6.66 24.10 3.41
C SER A 593 7.67 23.20 2.69
N GLN A 594 8.91 23.69 2.48
CA GLN A 594 9.98 22.89 1.88
C GLN A 594 10.33 21.68 2.75
N LEU A 595 10.43 21.85 4.07
CA LEU A 595 10.68 20.76 5.01
C LEU A 595 9.57 19.68 4.92
N GLY A 596 8.30 20.07 4.78
CA GLY A 596 7.21 19.14 4.54
C GLY A 596 7.34 18.36 3.22
N THR A 597 7.83 19.01 2.17
CA THR A 597 8.11 18.34 0.88
C THR A 597 9.26 17.34 1.00
N ILE A 598 10.35 17.71 1.71
CA ILE A 598 11.49 16.83 1.95
C ILE A 598 11.06 15.65 2.83
N ALA A 599 10.22 15.85 3.85
CA ALA A 599 9.68 14.78 4.67
C ALA A 599 8.93 13.75 3.82
N THR A 600 8.07 14.22 2.93
CA THR A 600 7.32 13.36 2.00
C THR A 600 8.25 12.58 1.06
N ALA A 601 9.28 13.23 0.52
CA ALA A 601 10.29 12.57 -0.32
C ALA A 601 11.11 11.52 0.46
N THR A 602 11.40 11.80 1.73
CA THR A 602 12.12 10.89 2.64
C THR A 602 11.27 9.65 2.96
N GLU A 603 9.96 9.81 3.18
CA GLU A 603 9.04 8.67 3.32
C GLU A 603 8.93 7.84 2.04
N GLN A 604 8.95 8.47 0.86
CA GLN A 604 9.01 7.75 -0.41
C GLN A 604 10.32 6.97 -0.55
N GLN A 605 11.47 7.56 -0.22
CA GLN A 605 12.76 6.85 -0.22
C GLN A 605 12.75 5.65 0.72
N SER A 606 12.16 5.77 1.91
CA SER A 606 12.02 4.66 2.86
C SER A 606 11.23 3.49 2.26
N ARG A 607 10.10 3.79 1.61
CA ARG A 607 9.29 2.76 0.91
C ARG A 607 10.05 2.08 -0.22
N VAL A 608 10.74 2.86 -1.05
CA VAL A 608 11.57 2.32 -2.14
C VAL A 608 12.70 1.45 -1.56
N ALA A 609 13.34 1.86 -0.47
CA ALA A 609 14.36 1.04 0.19
C ALA A 609 13.82 -0.33 0.63
N GLN A 610 12.61 -0.37 1.22
CA GLN A 610 11.95 -1.61 1.63
C GLN A 610 11.58 -2.51 0.43
N GLU A 611 11.09 -1.92 -0.65
CA GLU A 611 10.75 -2.66 -1.88
C GLU A 611 12.00 -3.28 -2.53
N VAL A 612 13.09 -2.50 -2.61
CA VAL A 612 14.36 -3.01 -3.13
C VAL A 612 14.94 -4.08 -2.20
N ALA A 613 14.81 -3.95 -0.87
CA ALA A 613 15.23 -5.00 0.07
C ALA A 613 14.51 -6.34 -0.19
N GLY A 614 13.19 -6.31 -0.39
CA GLY A 614 12.41 -7.50 -0.74
C GLY A 614 12.83 -8.11 -2.08
N THR A 615 13.10 -7.26 -3.09
CA THR A 615 13.58 -7.71 -4.40
C THR A 615 14.96 -8.39 -4.29
N VAL A 616 15.85 -7.88 -3.44
CA VAL A 616 17.19 -8.46 -3.20
C VAL A 616 17.06 -9.84 -2.55
N GLU A 617 16.13 -10.01 -1.61
CA GLU A 617 15.86 -11.29 -0.97
C GLU A 617 15.29 -12.32 -1.97
N GLU A 618 14.40 -11.89 -2.87
CA GLU A 618 13.88 -12.72 -3.96
C GLU A 618 15.00 -13.18 -4.91
N ILE A 619 15.89 -12.26 -5.32
CA ILE A 619 17.05 -12.58 -6.16
C ILE A 619 17.98 -13.58 -5.47
N ALA A 620 18.21 -13.44 -4.17
CA ALA A 620 19.00 -14.40 -3.39
C ALA A 620 18.34 -15.79 -3.39
N GLY A 621 17.01 -15.84 -3.22
CA GLY A 621 16.23 -17.08 -3.29
C GLY A 621 16.31 -17.75 -4.67
N LEU A 622 16.13 -16.98 -5.75
CA LEU A 622 16.25 -17.45 -7.13
C LEU A 622 17.66 -17.95 -7.45
N SER A 623 18.69 -17.29 -6.92
CA SER A 623 20.09 -17.70 -7.09
C SER A 623 20.36 -19.05 -6.42
N ARG A 624 19.82 -19.26 -5.21
CA ARG A 624 19.91 -20.55 -4.50
C ARG A 624 19.21 -21.67 -5.26
N GLN A 625 17.98 -21.42 -5.73
CA GLN A 625 17.23 -22.39 -6.53
C GLN A 625 17.95 -22.72 -7.85
N SER A 626 18.56 -21.73 -8.50
CA SER A 626 19.33 -21.93 -9.73
C SER A 626 20.58 -22.78 -9.47
N SER A 627 21.23 -22.58 -8.32
CA SER A 627 22.38 -23.40 -7.91
C SER A 627 21.98 -24.86 -7.71
N GLU A 628 20.88 -25.11 -7.01
CA GLU A 628 20.32 -26.47 -6.82
C GLU A 628 19.97 -27.13 -8.16
N ARG A 629 19.35 -26.39 -9.09
CA ARG A 629 19.03 -26.90 -10.43
C ARG A 629 20.27 -27.23 -11.25
N SER A 630 21.33 -26.43 -11.17
CA SER A 630 22.59 -26.73 -11.84
C SER A 630 23.24 -28.00 -11.26
N GLN A 631 23.21 -28.17 -9.93
CA GLN A 631 23.70 -29.41 -9.28
C GLN A 631 22.89 -30.65 -9.71
N GLN A 632 21.57 -30.51 -9.86
CA GLN A 632 20.73 -31.58 -10.42
C GLN A 632 21.10 -31.88 -11.88
N GLY A 633 21.41 -30.85 -12.67
CA GLY A 633 21.92 -30.98 -14.04
C GLY A 633 23.20 -31.81 -14.11
N GLU A 634 24.15 -31.56 -13.21
CA GLU A 634 25.37 -32.36 -13.10
C GLU A 634 25.10 -33.83 -12.76
N ALA A 635 24.18 -34.10 -11.83
CA ALA A 635 23.78 -35.46 -11.49
C ALA A 635 23.14 -36.19 -12.68
N ILE A 636 22.34 -35.49 -13.48
CA ILE A 636 21.74 -36.03 -14.72
C ILE A 636 22.84 -36.33 -15.75
N VAL A 637 23.80 -35.43 -15.94
CA VAL A 637 24.95 -35.63 -16.85
C VAL A 637 25.77 -36.85 -16.41
N ALA A 638 26.05 -37.01 -15.12
CA ALA A 638 26.77 -38.17 -14.59
C ALA A 638 26.01 -39.48 -14.87
N ARG A 639 24.68 -39.48 -14.72
CA ARG A 639 23.83 -40.64 -15.02
C ARG A 639 23.80 -40.96 -16.52
N LEU A 640 23.71 -39.94 -17.38
CA LEU A 640 23.77 -40.14 -18.83
C LEU A 640 25.12 -40.72 -19.25
N ALA A 641 26.23 -40.21 -18.71
CA ALA A 641 27.57 -40.74 -18.99
C ALA A 641 27.70 -42.22 -18.58
N GLN A 642 27.05 -42.62 -17.48
CA GLN A 642 27.00 -44.03 -17.08
C GLN A 642 26.20 -44.88 -18.09
N GLU A 643 25.03 -44.42 -18.51
CA GLU A 643 24.17 -45.16 -19.45
C GLU A 643 24.76 -45.21 -20.87
N THR A 644 25.42 -44.14 -21.35
CA THR A 644 26.19 -44.18 -22.60
C THR A 644 27.36 -45.15 -22.51
N GLY A 645 28.07 -45.18 -21.38
CA GLY A 645 29.13 -46.16 -21.14
C GLY A 645 28.63 -47.61 -21.18
N ARG A 646 27.44 -47.88 -20.61
CA ARG A 646 26.78 -49.19 -20.69
C ARG A 646 26.37 -49.56 -22.11
N LEU A 647 25.83 -48.61 -22.87
CA LEU A 647 25.49 -48.80 -24.28
C LEU A 647 26.73 -49.09 -25.13
N THR A 648 27.80 -48.30 -24.96
CA THR A 648 29.09 -48.53 -25.63
C THR A 648 29.64 -49.92 -25.32
N SER A 649 29.58 -50.37 -24.06
CA SER A 649 29.99 -51.72 -23.68
C SER A 649 29.11 -52.81 -24.31
N ALA A 650 27.79 -52.64 -24.33
CA ALA A 650 26.87 -53.58 -24.97
C ALA A 650 27.12 -53.69 -26.48
N ILE A 651 27.41 -52.57 -27.15
CA ILE A 651 27.66 -52.51 -28.58
C ILE A 651 29.06 -53.02 -28.94
N SER A 652 30.06 -52.85 -28.06
CA SER A 652 31.43 -53.36 -28.27
C SER A 652 31.52 -54.88 -28.42
N ARG A 653 30.46 -55.61 -28.01
CA ARG A 653 30.32 -57.05 -28.26
C ARG A 653 30.11 -57.39 -29.74
N PHE A 654 29.71 -56.41 -30.56
CA PHE A 654 29.55 -56.57 -31.99
C PHE A 654 30.86 -56.21 -32.72
N GLU A 655 31.56 -57.23 -33.24
CA GLU A 655 32.79 -57.07 -34.01
C GLU A 655 32.45 -56.69 -35.47
N LEU A 656 32.75 -55.43 -35.84
CA LEU A 656 32.50 -54.87 -37.18
C LEU A 656 33.63 -55.12 -38.20
N ARG A 657 34.57 -56.02 -37.89
CA ARG A 657 35.78 -56.25 -38.70
C ARG A 657 35.53 -57.13 -39.93
#